data_AF-A0AAJ0FEW5-F1
#
_entry.id   AF-A0AAJ0FEW5-F1
#
_cell.length_a   1.000
_cell.length_b   1.000
_cell.length_c   1.000
_cell.angle_alpha   90.00
_cell.angle_beta   90.00
_cell.angle_gamma   90.00
#
_symmetry.space_group_name_H-M   'P 1'
#
loop_
_entity.id
_entity.type
_entity.pdbx_description
1 polymer ?
#
loop_
_entity_poly.entity_id
_entity_poly.type
_entity_poly.pdbx_seq_one_letter_code
_entity_poly.pdbx_strand_id
1 'polypeptide(L)'
;MSTGDLYLAADERARAARRAGLQAKKDEQPANTARSYASKQREWKKWCLAPRIAIDGSSYSWPDGELVTPDKLAAWLSEDILLRRVKTPAGRRHLQPRSAAGQLRREQDDAAALTEAKTLAADLYLTPTRGVQPDLDPEVPAGPLLTRGTVDAYIAAVIELWRVQVAHGNCNTENPRGAAVRGFLEQRGRQRGRLDRESFQDRGKEGIQAGYSPEEWLRIQDLLLGGTALLPQNLRTRVDLLFGHYYLLRGENRRKMELADLSLLDYPASEGPTPCSCLVSLLQDGKLNKTARKEFMGALRHKDPLLCTQGALAQLFFWRWHIAGEAPPSFRRRQDWYRIKVLVGQDREQEISYATQLQETWRIFGAAGLVSAKKTHLPRRVGAQDAETYGTSLAQISQAGRWNQSVLVKAYLTHLPRQFMRVVAGFSSTAGDYYLPRAAHKPPQQLQKQLWPWIEEWEPRFAARACREGWAEGGLDKDDLAADGFIKLLQHLREVLLQDLAVLQPRYPSLPFFAHAPFHGPDWDAFARAVRADAVAGEPQSLLLQRALPELSSVLESMREAVLHNSTRLAGQLDGRLGELQGSFESQLQGLRGSLDALIQGRIPITLTGYFGPPPPQDPTLAVTTVPAVPGLVSAAGLANLAAASTPSISTPIYVALAKAYTVADTWREWKEGLGGRPAIQSLEETWGSSWRPGNAVRVQFCRRKVIWDAIQGRVAGGASEEEAVAELELLRAGRSLNRLVDNLKQRRQHGQRACSSTPAGRGQGRARRFQLFGRRGGLQRHAVAT
;
A
#
# COMPACT_ATOMS: atom_id res chain seq x y z
N MET A 1 38.08 36.57 33.32
CA MET A 1 36.95 36.65 32.38
C MET A 1 35.74 37.09 33.16
N SER A 2 35.03 38.12 32.70
CA SER A 2 33.75 38.54 33.23
C SER A 2 32.69 37.44 33.02
N THR A 3 31.63 37.45 33.84
CA THR A 3 30.43 36.63 33.60
C THR A 3 29.80 36.93 32.24
N GLY A 4 29.95 38.17 31.73
CA GLY A 4 29.56 38.54 30.37
C GLY A 4 30.36 37.84 29.27
N ASP A 5 31.69 37.72 29.43
CA ASP A 5 32.56 37.03 28.46
C ASP A 5 32.22 35.54 28.38
N LEU A 6 31.92 34.93 29.53
CA LEU A 6 31.51 33.52 29.62
C LEU A 6 30.14 33.29 28.96
N TYR A 7 29.20 34.24 29.09
CA TYR A 7 27.90 34.17 28.44
C TYR A 7 28.02 34.31 26.91
N LEU A 8 28.79 35.30 26.42
CA LEU A 8 29.07 35.49 24.99
C LEU A 8 29.76 34.26 24.37
N ALA A 9 30.71 33.66 25.08
CA ALA A 9 31.38 32.44 24.64
C ALA A 9 30.44 31.21 24.62
N ALA A 10 29.49 31.12 25.55
CA ALA A 10 28.48 30.06 25.57
C ALA A 10 27.45 30.20 24.44
N ASP A 11 27.01 31.44 24.18
CA ASP A 11 26.10 31.78 23.09
C ASP A 11 26.74 31.51 21.71
N GLU A 12 28.00 31.89 21.50
CA GLU A 12 28.67 31.60 20.22
C GLU A 12 28.93 30.10 20.01
N ARG A 13 29.19 29.32 21.08
CA ARG A 13 29.22 27.84 21.00
C ARG A 13 27.85 27.29 20.58
N ALA A 14 26.75 27.85 21.08
CA ALA A 14 25.40 27.44 20.68
C ALA A 14 25.09 27.80 19.21
N ARG A 15 25.52 28.99 18.74
CA ARG A 15 25.43 29.35 17.31
C ARG A 15 26.26 28.44 16.43
N ALA A 16 27.51 28.14 16.82
CA ALA A 16 28.39 27.24 16.09
C ALA A 16 27.79 25.82 15.95
N ALA A 17 27.25 25.26 17.03
CA ALA A 17 26.55 23.97 17.00
C ALA A 17 25.32 24.02 16.07
N ARG A 18 24.56 25.12 16.07
CA ARG A 18 23.42 25.33 15.17
C ARG A 18 23.83 25.45 13.70
N ARG A 19 24.95 26.12 13.40
CA ARG A 19 25.55 26.19 12.05
C ARG A 19 25.98 24.80 11.58
N ALA A 20 26.71 24.06 12.41
CA ALA A 20 27.15 22.69 12.09
C ALA A 20 25.96 21.76 11.79
N GLY A 21 24.91 21.76 12.61
CA GLY A 21 23.71 20.93 12.37
C GLY A 21 22.92 21.32 11.12
N LEU A 22 22.95 22.59 10.69
CA LEU A 22 22.35 23.01 9.42
C LEU A 22 23.22 22.65 8.22
N GLN A 23 24.55 22.72 8.36
CA GLN A 23 25.49 22.36 7.30
C GLN A 23 25.45 20.86 7.02
N ALA A 24 25.53 20.00 8.05
CA ALA A 24 25.40 18.55 7.90
C ALA A 24 24.10 18.15 7.15
N LYS A 25 22.98 18.79 7.49
CA LYS A 25 21.69 18.60 6.79
C LYS A 25 21.70 19.07 5.33
N LYS A 26 22.52 20.07 4.99
CA LYS A 26 22.70 20.57 3.62
C LYS A 26 23.60 19.63 2.82
N ASP A 27 24.62 19.05 3.45
CA ASP A 27 25.53 18.07 2.85
C ASP A 27 24.80 16.75 2.53
N GLU A 28 23.87 16.32 3.40
CA GLU A 28 22.96 15.19 3.16
C GLU A 28 21.79 15.50 2.19
N GLN A 29 21.71 16.72 1.64
CA GLN A 29 20.58 17.09 0.79
C GLN A 29 20.68 16.46 -0.61
N PRO A 30 19.62 15.81 -1.15
CA PRO A 30 19.66 15.23 -2.48
C PRO A 30 20.03 16.28 -3.54
N ALA A 31 21.01 15.98 -4.41
CA ALA A 31 21.61 16.93 -5.35
C ALA A 31 20.60 17.70 -6.23
N ASN A 32 19.46 17.09 -6.59
CA ASN A 32 18.39 17.77 -7.33
C ASN A 32 17.65 18.83 -6.49
N THR A 33 17.53 18.62 -5.18
CA THR A 33 16.98 19.60 -4.24
C THR A 33 17.98 20.73 -4.04
N ALA A 34 19.25 20.41 -3.79
CA ALA A 34 20.33 21.39 -3.62
C ALA A 34 20.46 22.33 -4.84
N ARG A 35 20.54 21.78 -6.06
CA ARG A 35 20.54 22.59 -7.29
C ARG A 35 19.28 23.45 -7.45
N SER A 36 18.11 22.88 -7.16
CA SER A 36 16.82 23.60 -7.25
C SER A 36 16.73 24.75 -6.24
N TYR A 37 17.20 24.55 -5.02
CA TYR A 37 17.19 25.55 -3.96
C TYR A 37 18.24 26.63 -4.20
N ALA A 38 19.47 26.26 -4.58
CA ALA A 38 20.51 27.22 -4.94
C ALA A 38 20.10 28.17 -6.08
N SER A 39 19.37 27.68 -7.10
CA SER A 39 18.78 28.56 -8.12
C SER A 39 17.81 29.58 -7.49
N LYS A 40 16.87 29.09 -6.68
CA LYS A 40 15.80 29.91 -6.07
C LYS A 40 16.34 30.91 -5.05
N GLN A 41 17.41 30.56 -4.34
CA GLN A 41 18.13 31.43 -3.42
C GLN A 41 18.91 32.52 -4.17
N ARG A 42 19.49 32.22 -5.35
CA ARG A 42 20.07 33.26 -6.23
C ARG A 42 19.01 34.21 -6.78
N GLU A 43 17.86 33.67 -7.21
CA GLU A 43 16.71 34.47 -7.66
C GLU A 43 16.20 35.41 -6.55
N TRP A 44 16.07 34.90 -5.32
CA TRP A 44 15.75 35.70 -4.12
C TRP A 44 16.73 36.84 -3.89
N LYS A 45 18.03 36.53 -3.81
CA LYS A 45 19.10 37.51 -3.58
C LYS A 45 19.07 38.62 -4.64
N LYS A 46 18.93 38.25 -5.92
CA LYS A 46 18.81 39.19 -7.03
C LYS A 46 17.59 40.11 -6.90
N TRP A 47 16.44 39.57 -6.47
CA TRP A 47 15.22 40.36 -6.25
C TRP A 47 15.33 41.30 -5.03
N CYS A 48 16.05 40.89 -3.97
CA CYS A 48 16.33 41.76 -2.82
C CYS A 48 17.28 42.93 -3.14
N LEU A 49 18.24 42.71 -4.04
CA LEU A 49 19.23 43.71 -4.45
C LEU A 49 18.75 44.59 -5.63
N ALA A 50 17.59 44.32 -6.21
CA ALA A 50 17.03 45.12 -7.29
C ALA A 50 16.52 46.47 -6.75
N PRO A 51 16.83 47.61 -7.40
CA PRO A 51 16.25 48.91 -7.08
C PRO A 51 14.72 48.87 -7.19
N ARG A 52 14.05 49.52 -6.25
CA ARG A 52 12.58 49.63 -6.15
C ARG A 52 12.17 51.08 -6.24
N ILE A 53 11.03 51.34 -6.86
CA ILE A 53 10.44 52.68 -6.93
C ILE A 53 9.39 52.78 -5.83
N ALA A 54 9.52 53.75 -4.93
CA ALA A 54 8.53 54.07 -3.91
C ALA A 54 7.36 54.87 -4.51
N ILE A 55 6.30 55.09 -3.72
CA ILE A 55 5.06 55.75 -4.19
C ILE A 55 5.32 57.20 -4.64
N ASP A 56 6.35 57.84 -4.09
CA ASP A 56 6.82 59.19 -4.44
C ASP A 56 7.77 59.22 -5.66
N GLY A 57 8.03 58.08 -6.30
CA GLY A 57 8.97 57.95 -7.42
C GLY A 57 10.43 57.80 -7.02
N SER A 58 10.78 57.85 -5.73
CA SER A 58 12.16 57.69 -5.26
C SER A 58 12.65 56.24 -5.39
N SER A 59 13.94 56.06 -5.68
CA SER A 59 14.55 54.73 -5.75
C SER A 59 15.07 54.29 -4.38
N TYR A 60 14.64 53.13 -3.89
CA TYR A 60 15.11 52.52 -2.65
C TYR A 60 15.52 51.06 -2.83
N SER A 61 16.31 50.55 -1.88
CA SER A 61 16.63 49.13 -1.73
C SER A 61 16.21 48.66 -0.35
N TRP A 62 16.04 47.35 -0.15
CA TRP A 62 15.76 46.81 1.18
C TRP A 62 16.92 47.13 2.16
N PRO A 63 16.68 47.81 3.30
CA PRO A 63 17.75 48.26 4.21
C PRO A 63 18.57 47.10 4.80
N ASP A 64 17.94 45.96 4.97
CA ASP A 64 18.49 44.69 5.46
C ASP A 64 18.93 43.74 4.32
N GLY A 65 19.02 44.25 3.08
CA GLY A 65 19.61 43.57 1.92
C GLY A 65 19.04 42.17 1.64
N GLU A 66 19.91 41.16 1.60
CA GLU A 66 19.52 39.76 1.33
C GLU A 66 18.81 39.05 2.50
N LEU A 67 18.73 39.66 3.69
CA LEU A 67 18.13 39.04 4.87
C LEU A 67 16.66 38.70 4.61
N VAL A 68 16.28 37.48 5.00
CA VAL A 68 14.91 36.98 4.82
C VAL A 68 14.03 37.46 5.97
N THR A 69 12.95 38.13 5.61
CA THR A 69 11.86 38.55 6.51
C THR A 69 10.53 37.98 6.02
N PRO A 70 9.50 37.86 6.90
CA PRO A 70 8.15 37.47 6.48
C PRO A 70 7.58 38.38 5.38
N ASP A 71 7.75 39.70 5.51
CA ASP A 71 7.19 40.69 4.58
C ASP A 71 7.86 40.66 3.22
N LYS A 72 9.19 40.55 3.15
CA LYS A 72 9.90 40.34 1.88
C LYS A 72 9.44 39.07 1.18
N LEU A 73 9.21 37.98 1.93
CA LEU A 73 8.75 36.73 1.32
C LEU A 73 7.31 36.84 0.84
N ALA A 74 6.45 37.56 1.55
CA ALA A 74 5.11 37.88 1.08
C ALA A 74 5.15 38.73 -0.20
N ALA A 75 5.93 39.82 -0.21
CA ALA A 75 6.12 40.71 -1.35
C ALA A 75 6.68 39.99 -2.59
N TRP A 76 7.72 39.17 -2.44
CA TRP A 76 8.29 38.41 -3.57
C TRP A 76 7.30 37.41 -4.17
N LEU A 77 6.44 36.82 -3.33
CA LEU A 77 5.38 35.94 -3.81
C LEU A 77 4.33 36.73 -4.62
N SER A 78 3.85 37.87 -4.11
CA SER A 78 2.82 38.67 -4.80
C SER A 78 3.32 39.37 -6.06
N GLU A 79 4.52 39.96 -6.02
CA GLU A 79 5.07 40.79 -7.10
C GLU A 79 5.67 39.98 -8.25
N ASP A 80 6.11 38.74 -8.01
CA ASP A 80 6.89 37.97 -8.98
C ASP A 80 6.42 36.51 -9.07
N ILE A 81 6.64 35.69 -8.03
CA ILE A 81 6.50 34.22 -8.14
C ILE A 81 5.06 33.77 -8.44
N LEU A 82 4.03 34.50 -7.98
CA LEU A 82 2.63 34.22 -8.32
C LEU A 82 2.23 34.73 -9.72
N LEU A 83 2.93 35.70 -10.29
CA LEU A 83 2.66 36.20 -11.65
C LEU A 83 3.34 35.33 -12.73
N ARG A 84 4.43 34.62 -12.38
CA ARG A 84 5.17 33.76 -13.31
C ARG A 84 4.31 32.66 -13.95
N ARG A 85 4.50 32.50 -15.26
CA ARG A 85 3.99 31.40 -16.10
C ARG A 85 5.10 30.41 -16.43
N VAL A 86 4.74 29.15 -16.60
CA VAL A 86 5.64 28.10 -17.10
C VAL A 86 5.94 28.43 -18.56
N LYS A 87 7.23 28.65 -18.91
CA LYS A 87 7.64 28.82 -20.30
C LYS A 87 7.26 27.56 -21.10
N THR A 88 6.27 27.69 -21.96
CA THR A 88 5.93 26.63 -22.91
C THR A 88 7.06 26.56 -23.93
N PRO A 89 7.67 25.40 -24.22
CA PRO A 89 8.61 25.30 -25.32
C PRO A 89 7.87 25.70 -26.60
N ALA A 90 8.38 26.69 -27.33
CA ALA A 90 7.85 27.04 -28.64
C ALA A 90 7.72 25.74 -29.45
N GLY A 91 6.51 25.48 -29.97
CA GLY A 91 6.17 24.18 -30.54
C GLY A 91 7.23 23.76 -31.54
N ARG A 92 7.86 22.60 -31.33
CA ARG A 92 8.81 22.03 -32.30
C ARG A 92 8.03 21.75 -33.58
N ARG A 93 8.01 22.72 -34.50
CA ARG A 93 7.67 22.49 -35.90
C ARG A 93 8.45 21.26 -36.36
N HIS A 94 7.78 20.36 -37.06
CA HIS A 94 8.35 19.11 -37.55
C HIS A 94 9.64 19.43 -38.32
N LEU A 95 10.79 19.17 -37.69
CA LEU A 95 12.11 19.41 -38.27
C LEU A 95 12.72 18.05 -38.55
N GLN A 96 13.13 17.88 -39.80
CA GLN A 96 13.79 16.69 -40.33
C GLN A 96 15.05 16.32 -39.52
N PRO A 97 15.56 15.08 -39.68
CA PRO A 97 16.68 14.58 -38.88
C PRO A 97 17.88 15.54 -38.89
N ARG A 98 18.29 16.00 -37.71
CA ARG A 98 19.43 16.92 -37.56
C ARG A 98 20.75 16.14 -37.61
N SER A 99 21.69 16.64 -38.39
CA SER A 99 23.02 16.04 -38.62
C SER A 99 23.91 16.01 -37.38
N ALA A 100 24.77 15.00 -37.28
CA ALA A 100 25.71 14.76 -36.16
C ALA A 100 26.57 15.97 -35.75
N ALA A 101 26.92 16.86 -36.69
CA ALA A 101 27.65 18.10 -36.41
C ALA A 101 26.97 19.01 -35.36
N GLY A 102 25.63 18.99 -35.28
CA GLY A 102 24.88 19.75 -34.27
C GLY A 102 24.87 19.13 -32.87
N GLN A 103 25.36 17.91 -32.74
CA GLN A 103 25.48 17.18 -31.47
C GLN A 103 26.87 17.41 -30.86
N LEU A 104 27.93 17.28 -31.67
CA LEU A 104 29.31 17.63 -31.33
C LEU A 104 29.48 19.06 -30.82
N ARG A 105 28.89 20.06 -31.50
CA ARG A 105 28.92 21.46 -31.00
C ARG A 105 28.30 21.59 -29.60
N ARG A 106 27.23 20.85 -29.31
CA ARG A 106 26.53 20.95 -28.03
C ARG A 106 27.29 20.26 -26.90
N GLU A 107 27.97 19.16 -27.20
CA GLU A 107 28.88 18.50 -26.26
C GLU A 107 30.12 19.35 -25.98
N GLN A 108 30.59 20.11 -26.97
CA GLN A 108 31.64 21.13 -26.79
C GLN A 108 31.15 22.34 -25.97
N ASP A 109 29.94 22.85 -26.24
CA ASP A 109 29.33 23.95 -25.47
C ASP A 109 29.05 23.53 -24.01
N ASP A 110 28.54 22.31 -23.77
CA ASP A 110 28.29 21.78 -22.43
C ASP A 110 29.62 21.47 -21.69
N ALA A 111 30.69 21.06 -22.38
CA ALA A 111 32.03 20.90 -21.81
C ALA A 111 32.71 22.25 -21.51
N ALA A 112 32.49 23.27 -22.34
CA ALA A 112 32.92 24.63 -22.09
C ALA A 112 32.18 25.19 -20.86
N ALA A 113 30.85 25.06 -20.78
CA ALA A 113 30.05 25.46 -19.63
C ALA A 113 30.44 24.72 -18.33
N LEU A 114 30.88 23.46 -18.42
CA LEU A 114 31.40 22.71 -17.27
C LEU A 114 32.80 23.17 -16.83
N THR A 115 33.59 23.73 -17.74
CA THR A 115 34.91 24.32 -17.47
C THR A 115 34.78 25.75 -16.93
N GLU A 116 33.87 26.54 -17.50
CA GLU A 116 33.44 27.85 -17.01
C GLU A 116 32.86 27.74 -15.59
N ALA A 117 32.03 26.73 -15.31
CA ALA A 117 31.52 26.44 -13.97
C ALA A 117 32.59 25.99 -12.95
N LYS A 118 33.81 25.63 -13.38
CA LYS A 118 34.95 25.33 -12.50
C LYS A 118 35.86 26.56 -12.28
N THR A 119 35.87 27.51 -13.21
CA THR A 119 36.71 28.72 -13.14
C THR A 119 36.00 29.90 -12.47
N LEU A 120 34.67 29.96 -12.48
CA LEU A 120 33.84 30.97 -11.78
C LEU A 120 33.81 30.86 -10.23
N ALA A 121 34.91 30.41 -9.63
CA ALA A 121 35.17 30.48 -8.18
C ALA A 121 36.10 31.65 -7.80
N ALA A 122 36.64 32.38 -8.77
CA ALA A 122 37.46 33.57 -8.57
C ALA A 122 36.90 34.79 -9.32
N ASP A 123 37.17 35.96 -8.75
CA ASP A 123 37.05 37.31 -9.27
C ASP A 123 35.65 37.94 -9.50
N LEU A 124 35.36 38.87 -8.58
CA LEU A 124 34.48 40.03 -8.79
C LEU A 124 35.19 41.06 -9.69
N TYR A 125 34.48 41.75 -10.57
CA TYR A 125 34.40 43.23 -10.69
C TYR A 125 33.46 43.65 -11.85
N LEU A 126 33.19 44.95 -12.00
CA LEU A 126 32.03 45.53 -12.71
C LEU A 126 32.38 46.30 -14.00
N THR A 127 31.32 46.70 -14.73
CA THR A 127 31.20 47.83 -15.70
C THR A 127 31.25 47.49 -17.23
N PRO A 128 30.85 48.37 -18.19
CA PRO A 128 29.44 48.36 -18.66
C PRO A 128 29.16 48.65 -20.18
N THR A 129 27.95 48.27 -20.66
CA THR A 129 27.26 48.74 -21.92
C THR A 129 27.98 48.45 -23.28
N ARG A 130 27.36 48.51 -24.46
CA ARG A 130 26.10 49.11 -24.97
C ARG A 130 25.62 48.36 -26.23
N GLY A 131 24.31 48.37 -26.54
CA GLY A 131 23.80 47.85 -27.82
C GLY A 131 22.28 47.73 -27.86
N VAL A 132 21.58 48.75 -28.36
CA VAL A 132 20.12 48.77 -28.51
C VAL A 132 19.73 48.28 -29.91
N GLN A 133 18.73 47.42 -30.00
CA GLN A 133 17.90 47.24 -31.20
C GLN A 133 16.42 47.36 -30.80
N PRO A 134 15.55 47.87 -31.70
CA PRO A 134 14.25 48.40 -31.32
C PRO A 134 13.15 47.33 -31.22
N ASP A 135 12.10 47.76 -30.52
CA ASP A 135 10.86 47.07 -30.15
C ASP A 135 10.35 45.99 -31.11
N LEU A 136 10.14 44.80 -30.53
CA LEU A 136 9.01 43.94 -30.85
C LEU A 136 8.11 43.92 -29.62
N ASP A 137 6.79 43.97 -29.82
CA ASP A 137 5.79 44.01 -28.76
C ASP A 137 6.05 42.94 -27.67
N PRO A 138 5.81 43.26 -26.38
CA PRO A 138 6.13 42.34 -25.29
C PRO A 138 5.31 41.05 -25.39
N GLU A 139 5.95 39.98 -25.89
CA GLU A 139 5.41 38.62 -25.92
C GLU A 139 4.90 38.24 -24.52
N VAL A 140 3.58 38.24 -24.34
CA VAL A 140 2.94 37.82 -23.09
C VAL A 140 3.37 36.37 -22.82
N PRO A 141 4.10 36.08 -21.72
CA PRO A 141 4.82 34.82 -21.58
C PRO A 141 3.88 33.60 -21.62
N ALA A 142 3.94 32.86 -22.72
CA ALA A 142 2.99 31.80 -23.05
C ALA A 142 3.11 30.60 -22.11
N GLY A 143 2.03 30.33 -21.35
CA GLY A 143 1.84 29.10 -20.58
C GLY A 143 1.00 29.24 -19.31
N PRO A 144 0.73 28.13 -18.60
CA PRO A 144 -0.03 28.14 -17.35
C PRO A 144 0.79 28.74 -16.20
N LEU A 145 0.10 29.34 -15.22
CA LEU A 145 0.73 29.87 -14.00
C LEU A 145 1.42 28.78 -13.17
N LEU A 146 2.49 29.14 -12.44
CA LEU A 146 3.23 28.20 -11.59
C LEU A 146 2.32 27.46 -10.59
N THR A 147 2.46 26.13 -10.50
CA THR A 147 1.67 25.29 -9.60
C THR A 147 1.97 25.58 -8.13
N ARG A 148 1.00 25.30 -7.23
CA ARG A 148 1.19 25.41 -5.77
C ARG A 148 2.45 24.68 -5.29
N GLY A 149 2.77 23.50 -5.84
CA GLY A 149 3.97 22.75 -5.48
C GLY A 149 5.28 23.42 -5.95
N THR A 150 5.26 24.10 -7.10
CA THR A 150 6.39 24.90 -7.57
C THR A 150 6.61 26.12 -6.66
N VAL A 151 5.54 26.82 -6.29
CA VAL A 151 5.59 27.96 -5.36
C VAL A 151 6.07 27.53 -3.96
N ASP A 152 5.59 26.38 -3.45
CA ASP A 152 6.06 25.83 -2.18
C ASP A 152 7.57 25.49 -2.20
N ALA A 153 8.13 25.10 -3.35
CA ALA A 153 9.57 24.89 -3.50
C ALA A 153 10.40 26.20 -3.47
N TYR A 154 9.84 27.31 -3.97
CA TYR A 154 10.43 28.65 -3.79
C TYR A 154 10.44 29.06 -2.31
N ILE A 155 9.30 28.91 -1.64
CA ILE A 155 9.16 29.16 -0.20
C ILE A 155 10.11 28.29 0.62
N ALA A 156 10.22 26.99 0.32
CA ALA A 156 11.09 26.07 1.04
C ALA A 156 12.58 26.40 0.88
N ALA A 157 13.01 26.86 -0.30
CA ALA A 157 14.38 27.31 -0.55
C ALA A 157 14.72 28.59 0.25
N VAL A 158 13.80 29.54 0.34
CA VAL A 158 13.99 30.78 1.12
C VAL A 158 13.94 30.52 2.63
N ILE A 159 13.08 29.60 3.11
CA ILE A 159 13.07 29.16 4.53
C ILE A 159 14.38 28.48 4.91
N GLU A 160 15.03 27.76 3.99
CA GLU A 160 16.36 27.20 4.24
C GLU A 160 17.42 28.31 4.36
N LEU A 161 17.42 29.28 3.44
CA LEU A 161 18.31 30.46 3.51
C LEU A 161 18.12 31.23 4.84
N TRP A 162 16.88 31.47 5.25
CA TRP A 162 16.54 32.10 6.54
C TRP A 162 17.14 31.32 7.72
N ARG A 163 17.01 29.99 7.75
CA ARG A 163 17.60 29.17 8.84
C ARG A 163 19.11 29.33 8.92
N VAL A 164 19.80 29.39 7.77
CA VAL A 164 21.24 29.63 7.69
C VAL A 164 21.57 31.03 8.21
N GLN A 165 20.84 32.07 7.77
CA GLN A 165 21.03 33.44 8.22
C GLN A 165 20.83 33.59 9.74
N VAL A 166 19.80 32.99 10.33
CA VAL A 166 19.57 33.01 11.79
C VAL A 166 20.69 32.29 12.57
N ALA A 167 21.28 31.23 12.02
CA ALA A 167 22.45 30.58 12.63
C ALA A 167 23.75 31.43 12.51
N HIS A 168 23.78 32.40 11.60
CA HIS A 168 24.84 33.42 11.47
C HIS A 168 24.50 34.73 12.19
N GLY A 169 23.45 34.77 13.03
CA GLY A 169 23.13 35.93 13.87
C GLY A 169 22.08 36.89 13.31
N ASN A 170 21.34 36.54 12.24
CA ASN A 170 20.18 37.34 11.82
C ASN A 170 19.17 37.47 12.98
N CYS A 171 18.85 38.72 13.35
CA CYS A 171 17.93 39.07 14.42
C CYS A 171 16.47 38.70 14.12
N ASN A 172 16.09 38.55 12.84
CA ASN A 172 14.74 38.15 12.48
C ASN A 172 14.52 36.65 12.73
N THR A 173 14.00 36.34 13.92
CA THR A 173 13.66 34.99 14.37
C THR A 173 12.21 34.59 14.07
N GLU A 174 11.40 35.47 13.46
CA GLU A 174 10.06 35.11 13.01
C GLU A 174 10.14 34.16 11.81
N ASN A 175 9.30 33.12 11.81
CA ASN A 175 9.25 32.16 10.71
C ASN A 175 8.64 32.81 9.44
N PRO A 176 9.40 32.97 8.34
CA PRO A 176 8.91 33.65 7.13
C PRO A 176 7.68 32.99 6.49
N ARG A 177 7.38 31.72 6.83
CA ARG A 177 6.16 31.02 6.42
C ARG A 177 4.92 31.48 7.23
N GLY A 178 4.74 32.78 7.37
CA GLY A 178 3.68 33.45 8.13
C GLY A 178 2.27 33.28 7.53
N ALA A 179 1.32 34.07 8.04
CA ALA A 179 -0.08 33.99 7.61
C ALA A 179 -0.27 34.35 6.12
N ALA A 180 0.36 35.43 5.65
CA ALA A 180 0.30 35.88 4.25
C ALA A 180 0.76 34.79 3.26
N VAL A 181 1.92 34.17 3.51
CA VAL A 181 2.47 33.07 2.70
C VAL A 181 1.52 31.87 2.64
N ARG A 182 0.83 31.55 3.74
CA ARG A 182 -0.22 30.50 3.75
C ARG A 182 -1.44 30.93 2.94
N GLY A 183 -1.91 32.17 3.09
CA GLY A 183 -3.00 32.75 2.31
C GLY A 183 -2.74 32.68 0.80
N PHE A 184 -1.54 33.05 0.35
CA PHE A 184 -1.13 32.94 -1.06
C PHE A 184 -1.12 31.48 -1.57
N LEU A 185 -0.64 30.52 -0.77
CA LEU A 185 -0.67 29.10 -1.15
C LEU A 185 -2.10 28.54 -1.21
N GLU A 186 -3.00 29.02 -0.38
CA GLU A 186 -4.43 28.67 -0.42
C GLU A 186 -5.13 29.32 -1.62
N GLN A 187 -4.92 30.61 -1.85
CA GLN A 187 -5.42 31.35 -3.02
C GLN A 187 -4.98 30.63 -4.31
N ARG A 188 -3.70 30.28 -4.43
CA ARG A 188 -3.16 29.55 -5.59
C ARG A 188 -3.75 28.15 -5.76
N GLY A 189 -4.10 27.49 -4.65
CA GLY A 189 -4.84 26.23 -4.67
C GLY A 189 -6.27 26.38 -5.17
N ARG A 190 -7.01 27.38 -4.65
CA ARG A 190 -8.42 27.65 -5.01
C ARG A 190 -8.57 28.20 -6.43
N GLN A 191 -7.64 29.07 -6.87
CA GLN A 191 -7.62 29.62 -8.23
C GLN A 191 -7.40 28.55 -9.31
N ARG A 192 -6.77 27.42 -9.00
CA ARG A 192 -6.38 26.42 -10.02
C ARG A 192 -7.56 25.95 -10.87
N GLY A 193 -8.68 25.57 -10.26
CA GLY A 193 -9.87 25.13 -10.99
C GLY A 193 -10.53 26.24 -11.83
N ARG A 194 -10.44 27.50 -11.39
CA ARG A 194 -10.91 28.67 -12.15
C ARG A 194 -10.01 28.93 -13.36
N LEU A 195 -8.70 28.97 -13.16
CA LEU A 195 -7.70 29.18 -14.22
C LEU A 195 -7.73 28.06 -15.27
N ASP A 196 -7.89 26.81 -14.85
CA ASP A 196 -7.97 25.67 -15.76
C ASP A 196 -9.26 25.71 -16.59
N ARG A 197 -10.36 26.28 -16.05
CA ARG A 197 -11.59 26.57 -16.79
C ARG A 197 -11.45 27.75 -17.74
N GLU A 198 -10.84 28.85 -17.31
CA GLU A 198 -10.62 30.08 -18.11
C GLU A 198 -9.62 29.85 -19.27
N SER A 199 -8.64 28.96 -19.08
CA SER A 199 -7.65 28.59 -20.11
C SER A 199 -8.10 27.42 -20.99
N PHE A 200 -9.38 26.99 -20.89
CA PHE A 200 -9.95 25.86 -21.62
C PHE A 200 -9.08 24.59 -21.55
N GLN A 201 -8.46 24.33 -20.40
CA GLN A 201 -7.65 23.13 -20.22
C GLN A 201 -8.55 21.90 -20.37
N ASP A 202 -8.15 20.98 -21.26
CA ASP A 202 -8.82 19.70 -21.46
C ASP A 202 -9.08 18.99 -20.11
N ARG A 203 -10.34 18.64 -19.88
CA ARG A 203 -10.83 17.99 -18.66
C ARG A 203 -10.60 16.48 -18.67
N GLY A 204 -10.44 15.86 -19.84
CA GLY A 204 -10.04 14.47 -19.99
C GLY A 204 -8.56 14.25 -19.63
N LYS A 205 -7.71 15.26 -19.87
CA LYS A 205 -6.29 15.26 -19.50
C LYS A 205 -6.08 14.96 -18.01
N GLU A 206 -5.32 13.90 -17.76
CA GLU A 206 -5.09 13.32 -16.42
C GLU A 206 -6.31 12.75 -15.69
N GLY A 207 -7.51 12.74 -16.31
CA GLY A 207 -8.76 12.21 -15.78
C GLY A 207 -8.76 10.68 -15.52
N ILE A 208 -9.95 10.09 -15.34
CA ILE A 208 -10.09 8.67 -14.98
C ILE A 208 -9.55 7.73 -16.08
N GLN A 209 -9.77 8.09 -17.35
CA GLN A 209 -9.26 7.38 -18.54
C GLN A 209 -7.78 7.66 -18.84
N ALA A 210 -7.10 8.53 -18.09
CA ALA A 210 -5.72 8.91 -18.39
C ALA A 210 -4.70 7.89 -17.85
N GLY A 211 -4.51 6.83 -18.62
CA GLY A 211 -3.66 5.68 -18.32
C GLY A 211 -3.16 5.00 -19.59
N TYR A 212 -3.23 3.67 -19.56
CA TYR A 212 -3.27 2.76 -20.71
C TYR A 212 -4.24 1.64 -20.34
N SER A 213 -4.93 1.05 -21.32
CA SER A 213 -5.79 -0.11 -21.10
C SER A 213 -4.95 -1.40 -20.90
N PRO A 214 -5.55 -2.53 -20.44
CA PRO A 214 -4.87 -3.82 -20.40
C PRO A 214 -4.33 -4.26 -21.78
N GLU A 215 -5.07 -3.99 -22.86
CA GLU A 215 -4.68 -4.31 -24.23
C GLU A 215 -3.53 -3.42 -24.72
N GLU A 216 -3.53 -2.14 -24.36
CA GLU A 216 -2.42 -1.23 -24.63
C GLU A 216 -1.17 -1.59 -23.81
N TRP A 217 -1.35 -2.06 -22.57
CA TRP A 217 -0.25 -2.58 -21.74
C TRP A 217 0.39 -3.82 -22.34
N LEU A 218 -0.43 -4.80 -22.76
CA LEU A 218 0.04 -5.97 -23.49
C LEU A 218 0.77 -5.58 -24.77
N ARG A 219 0.24 -4.62 -25.54
CA ARG A 219 0.88 -4.09 -26.75
C ARG A 219 2.24 -3.44 -26.47
N ILE A 220 2.40 -2.70 -25.36
CA ILE A 220 3.72 -2.18 -24.93
C ILE A 220 4.70 -3.35 -24.70
N GLN A 221 4.29 -4.39 -23.96
CA GLN A 221 5.19 -5.50 -23.63
C GLN A 221 5.53 -6.36 -24.86
N ASP A 222 4.58 -6.55 -25.78
CA ASP A 222 4.75 -7.22 -27.08
C ASP A 222 5.76 -6.47 -27.97
N LEU A 223 5.58 -5.17 -28.16
CA LEU A 223 6.51 -4.31 -28.92
C LEU A 223 7.91 -4.29 -28.32
N LEU A 224 8.03 -4.32 -26.99
CA LEU A 224 9.33 -4.40 -26.32
C LEU A 224 9.99 -5.75 -26.58
N LEU A 225 9.29 -6.85 -26.31
CA LEU A 225 9.86 -8.19 -26.47
C LEU A 225 10.19 -8.48 -27.94
N GLY A 226 9.23 -8.34 -28.85
CA GLY A 226 9.43 -8.58 -30.29
C GLY A 226 10.49 -7.68 -30.92
N GLY A 227 10.60 -6.42 -30.49
CA GLY A 227 11.64 -5.50 -30.96
C GLY A 227 13.06 -5.76 -30.43
N THR A 228 13.25 -6.74 -29.53
CA THR A 228 14.55 -7.00 -28.86
C THR A 228 15.68 -7.31 -29.84
N ALA A 229 15.41 -8.01 -30.94
CA ALA A 229 16.42 -8.37 -31.93
C ALA A 229 17.05 -7.14 -32.62
N LEU A 230 16.30 -6.05 -32.76
CA LEU A 230 16.77 -4.78 -33.34
C LEU A 230 17.25 -3.78 -32.29
N LEU A 231 16.60 -3.76 -31.11
CA LEU A 231 16.84 -2.80 -30.04
C LEU A 231 16.95 -3.54 -28.69
N PRO A 232 18.12 -4.12 -28.35
CA PRO A 232 18.29 -4.90 -27.12
C PRO A 232 17.98 -4.14 -25.83
N GLN A 233 18.11 -2.80 -25.84
CA GLN A 233 17.70 -1.95 -24.72
C GLN A 233 16.21 -2.05 -24.37
N ASN A 234 15.38 -2.61 -25.26
CA ASN A 234 13.98 -2.94 -24.97
C ASN A 234 13.86 -3.85 -23.74
N LEU A 235 14.77 -4.80 -23.51
CA LEU A 235 14.71 -5.69 -22.33
C LEU A 235 14.84 -4.90 -21.02
N ARG A 236 15.78 -3.94 -20.98
CA ARG A 236 15.96 -3.02 -19.84
C ARG A 236 14.71 -2.14 -19.64
N THR A 237 14.13 -1.63 -20.72
CA THR A 237 12.90 -0.83 -20.66
C THR A 237 11.68 -1.65 -20.23
N ARG A 238 11.58 -2.91 -20.66
CA ARG A 238 10.55 -3.88 -20.25
C ARG A 238 10.60 -4.08 -18.73
N VAL A 239 11.78 -4.42 -18.20
CA VAL A 239 11.99 -4.57 -16.75
C VAL A 239 11.69 -3.28 -15.99
N ASP A 240 12.09 -2.10 -16.47
CA ASP A 240 11.72 -0.81 -15.83
C ASP A 240 10.20 -0.63 -15.75
N LEU A 241 9.47 -0.80 -16.86
CA LEU A 241 8.03 -0.60 -16.89
C LEU A 241 7.29 -1.61 -16.00
N LEU A 242 7.67 -2.89 -16.04
CA LEU A 242 7.11 -3.96 -15.20
C LEU A 242 7.32 -3.67 -13.69
N PHE A 243 8.53 -3.28 -13.27
CA PHE A 243 8.77 -2.80 -11.89
C PHE A 243 7.94 -1.54 -11.55
N GLY A 244 7.69 -0.67 -12.52
CA GLY A 244 6.86 0.51 -12.34
C GLY A 244 5.42 0.14 -12.03
N HIS A 245 4.88 -0.88 -12.69
CA HIS A 245 3.50 -1.32 -12.57
C HIS A 245 3.31 -2.30 -11.41
N TYR A 246 3.98 -3.46 -11.42
CA TYR A 246 3.74 -4.55 -10.47
C TYR A 246 4.35 -4.34 -9.07
N TYR A 247 5.39 -3.51 -8.95
CA TYR A 247 5.93 -3.07 -7.65
C TYR A 247 5.50 -1.64 -7.31
N LEU A 248 4.66 -0.99 -8.14
CA LEU A 248 4.32 0.44 -7.99
C LEU A 248 5.57 1.33 -7.80
N LEU A 249 6.73 1.00 -8.38
CA LEU A 249 7.96 1.72 -8.06
C LEU A 249 8.04 3.09 -8.73
N ARG A 250 8.72 4.01 -8.07
CA ARG A 250 9.06 5.31 -8.67
C ARG A 250 10.23 5.14 -9.63
N GLY A 251 10.25 5.97 -10.69
CA GLY A 251 11.35 6.04 -11.64
C GLY A 251 12.73 6.05 -10.98
N GLU A 252 12.93 6.85 -9.92
CA GLU A 252 14.17 6.90 -9.13
C GLU A 252 14.57 5.54 -8.53
N ASN A 253 13.68 4.91 -7.75
CA ASN A 253 13.95 3.63 -7.10
C ASN A 253 14.32 2.52 -8.10
N ARG A 254 13.71 2.51 -9.29
CA ARG A 254 13.99 1.50 -10.33
C ARG A 254 15.40 1.63 -10.92
N ARG A 255 15.89 2.86 -11.10
CA ARG A 255 17.24 3.10 -11.65
C ARG A 255 18.33 2.84 -10.62
N LYS A 256 18.08 3.19 -9.35
CA LYS A 256 19.02 2.98 -8.23
C LYS A 256 19.26 1.50 -7.90
N MET A 257 18.29 0.64 -8.17
CA MET A 257 18.24 -0.77 -7.75
C MET A 257 19.48 -1.58 -8.15
N GLU A 258 20.06 -2.26 -7.18
CA GLU A 258 21.27 -3.09 -7.30
C GLU A 258 20.92 -4.58 -7.37
N LEU A 259 21.83 -5.41 -7.89
CA LEU A 259 21.67 -6.86 -7.85
C LEU A 259 21.56 -7.37 -6.40
N ALA A 260 22.31 -6.75 -5.47
CA ALA A 260 22.27 -7.07 -4.04
C ALA A 260 20.97 -6.65 -3.33
N ASP A 261 20.10 -5.86 -3.97
CA ASP A 261 18.74 -5.61 -3.47
C ASP A 261 17.78 -6.77 -3.77
N LEU A 262 18.13 -7.70 -4.67
CA LEU A 262 17.25 -8.74 -5.14
C LEU A 262 17.47 -10.09 -4.43
N SER A 263 16.38 -10.71 -3.98
CA SER A 263 16.42 -12.05 -3.38
C SER A 263 15.16 -12.85 -3.68
N LEU A 264 15.20 -14.16 -3.42
CA LEU A 264 14.02 -15.02 -3.48
C LEU A 264 13.37 -15.17 -2.09
N LEU A 265 12.04 -15.27 -2.06
CA LEU A 265 11.28 -15.71 -0.88
C LEU A 265 10.24 -16.74 -1.32
N ASP A 266 10.41 -17.99 -0.92
CA ASP A 266 9.44 -19.04 -1.18
C ASP A 266 8.25 -18.97 -0.21
N TYR A 267 7.04 -19.14 -0.75
CA TYR A 267 5.83 -19.28 0.04
C TYR A 267 5.50 -20.76 0.30
N PRO A 268 4.85 -21.08 1.44
CA PRO A 268 4.43 -22.45 1.73
C PRO A 268 3.41 -22.95 0.71
N ALA A 269 3.29 -24.28 0.59
CA ALA A 269 2.35 -24.94 -0.31
C ALA A 269 0.85 -24.55 -0.11
N SER A 270 0.51 -23.90 1.01
CA SER A 270 -0.82 -23.31 1.23
C SER A 270 -1.09 -22.05 0.39
N GLU A 271 -0.10 -21.53 -0.34
CA GLU A 271 -0.29 -20.41 -1.28
C GLU A 271 -0.95 -20.87 -2.60
N GLY A 272 -0.74 -22.13 -3.01
CA GLY A 272 -1.46 -22.81 -4.10
C GLY A 272 -0.75 -24.06 -4.65
N PRO A 273 -1.34 -24.80 -5.61
CA PRO A 273 -0.88 -26.14 -6.00
C PRO A 273 0.48 -26.18 -6.71
N THR A 274 0.90 -25.09 -7.34
CA THR A 274 2.25 -24.95 -7.94
C THR A 274 3.18 -24.15 -7.01
N PRO A 275 4.49 -24.46 -6.94
CA PRO A 275 5.45 -23.71 -6.14
C PRO A 275 5.37 -22.19 -6.38
N CYS A 276 5.22 -21.44 -5.30
CA CYS A 276 5.00 -19.99 -5.33
C CYS A 276 6.19 -19.25 -4.72
N SER A 277 7.06 -18.73 -5.58
CA SER A 277 8.25 -17.98 -5.16
C SER A 277 8.13 -16.51 -5.53
N CYS A 278 8.38 -15.64 -4.56
CA CYS A 278 8.29 -14.19 -4.67
C CYS A 278 9.69 -13.62 -4.95
N LEU A 279 9.81 -12.84 -6.03
CA LEU A 279 10.99 -12.00 -6.25
C LEU A 279 10.90 -10.82 -5.30
N VAL A 280 11.80 -10.72 -4.34
CA VAL A 280 11.86 -9.64 -3.36
C VAL A 280 12.88 -8.60 -3.78
N SER A 281 12.53 -7.32 -3.62
CA SER A 281 13.43 -6.18 -3.75
C SER A 281 13.48 -5.42 -2.42
N LEU A 282 14.70 -5.28 -1.90
CA LEU A 282 15.04 -4.42 -0.78
C LEU A 282 15.15 -2.97 -1.27
N LEU A 283 14.68 -2.03 -0.45
CA LEU A 283 14.72 -0.60 -0.75
C LEU A 283 15.07 0.18 0.51
N GLN A 284 16.27 0.76 0.51
CA GLN A 284 16.80 1.54 1.65
C GLN A 284 16.73 3.05 1.39
N ASP A 285 16.82 3.49 0.14
CA ASP A 285 16.73 4.91 -0.25
C ASP A 285 15.50 5.21 -1.12
N GLY A 286 15.07 6.46 -1.08
CA GLY A 286 14.08 7.06 -1.95
C GLY A 286 13.42 8.27 -1.30
N LYS A 287 12.77 9.11 -2.11
CA LYS A 287 12.16 10.39 -1.68
C LYS A 287 11.28 10.36 -0.40
N LEU A 288 10.72 9.21 0.01
CA LEU A 288 9.99 9.05 1.29
C LEU A 288 10.78 8.36 2.41
N ASN A 289 11.83 7.61 2.08
CA ASN A 289 12.65 6.86 3.03
C ASN A 289 14.06 7.50 3.11
N LYS A 290 14.13 8.62 3.83
CA LYS A 290 15.36 9.41 4.00
C LYS A 290 16.26 8.94 5.15
N THR A 291 15.95 7.81 5.77
CA THR A 291 16.65 7.33 6.98
C THR A 291 17.08 5.87 6.84
N ALA A 292 17.45 5.45 5.61
CA ALA A 292 17.99 4.13 5.29
C ALA A 292 17.19 2.93 5.84
N ARG A 293 15.86 3.04 5.98
CA ARG A 293 15.05 1.95 6.57
C ARG A 293 14.97 0.80 5.57
N LYS A 294 15.12 -0.43 6.03
CA LYS A 294 14.90 -1.61 5.17
C LYS A 294 13.41 -1.77 4.88
N GLU A 295 12.98 -1.42 3.68
CA GLU A 295 11.64 -1.69 3.17
C GLU A 295 11.72 -2.80 2.11
N PHE A 296 10.72 -3.68 2.08
CA PHE A 296 10.67 -4.78 1.11
C PHE A 296 9.48 -4.63 0.18
N MET A 297 9.66 -5.02 -1.07
CA MET A 297 8.60 -5.16 -2.07
C MET A 297 8.75 -6.48 -2.79
N GLY A 298 7.67 -6.98 -3.38
CA GLY A 298 7.68 -8.28 -4.04
C GLY A 298 6.74 -8.37 -5.23
N ALA A 299 6.99 -9.35 -6.09
CA ALA A 299 6.06 -9.79 -7.12
C ALA A 299 6.14 -11.31 -7.32
N LEU A 300 4.97 -11.91 -7.56
CA LEU A 300 4.83 -13.28 -8.01
C LEU A 300 5.07 -13.38 -9.52
N ARG A 301 5.17 -14.60 -10.05
CA ARG A 301 5.14 -14.83 -11.50
C ARG A 301 3.75 -14.54 -12.03
N HIS A 302 3.66 -13.79 -13.11
CA HIS A 302 2.38 -13.44 -13.73
C HIS A 302 1.82 -14.62 -14.54
N LYS A 303 0.49 -14.80 -14.56
CA LYS A 303 -0.21 -15.83 -15.36
C LYS A 303 0.18 -15.78 -16.84
N ASP A 304 0.14 -14.59 -17.44
CA ASP A 304 0.77 -14.32 -18.75
C ASP A 304 2.32 -14.16 -18.61
N PRO A 305 3.15 -14.96 -19.31
CA PRO A 305 4.61 -14.78 -19.33
C PRO A 305 5.09 -13.45 -19.94
N LEU A 306 4.30 -12.81 -20.81
CA LEU A 306 4.61 -11.50 -21.39
C LEU A 306 4.53 -10.35 -20.35
N LEU A 307 3.78 -10.56 -19.27
CA LEU A 307 3.65 -9.63 -18.15
C LEU A 307 4.48 -10.07 -16.91
N CYS A 308 5.19 -11.19 -16.99
CA CYS A 308 5.97 -11.76 -15.89
C CYS A 308 7.24 -10.95 -15.60
N THR A 309 7.25 -10.22 -14.48
CA THR A 309 8.44 -9.43 -14.05
C THR A 309 9.66 -10.32 -13.81
N GLN A 310 9.47 -11.52 -13.24
CA GLN A 310 10.56 -12.48 -13.01
C GLN A 310 11.15 -12.98 -14.34
N GLY A 311 10.29 -13.33 -15.31
CA GLY A 311 10.73 -13.75 -16.65
C GLY A 311 11.42 -12.64 -17.44
N ALA A 312 10.93 -11.41 -17.34
CA ALA A 312 11.60 -10.25 -17.93
C ALA A 312 12.99 -9.99 -17.34
N LEU A 313 13.14 -10.15 -16.03
CA LEU A 313 14.43 -10.04 -15.35
C LEU A 313 15.40 -11.15 -15.81
N ALA A 314 14.91 -12.40 -15.89
CA ALA A 314 15.71 -13.52 -16.38
C ALA A 314 16.16 -13.35 -17.84
N GLN A 315 15.29 -12.83 -18.72
CA GLN A 315 15.63 -12.51 -20.10
C GLN A 315 16.69 -11.39 -20.19
N LEU A 316 16.58 -10.35 -19.35
CA LEU A 316 17.59 -9.30 -19.26
C LEU A 316 18.94 -9.84 -18.77
N PHE A 317 18.95 -10.69 -17.75
CA PHE A 317 20.16 -11.33 -17.22
C PHE A 317 20.79 -12.32 -18.20
N PHE A 318 19.97 -13.07 -18.95
CA PHE A 318 20.46 -13.93 -20.03
C PHE A 318 21.12 -13.08 -21.12
N TRP A 319 20.45 -12.03 -21.60
CA TRP A 319 21.03 -11.13 -22.60
C TRP A 319 22.35 -10.52 -22.12
N ARG A 320 22.39 -9.98 -20.89
CA ARG A 320 23.60 -9.35 -20.32
C ARG A 320 24.80 -10.30 -20.31
N TRP A 321 24.63 -11.51 -19.77
CA TRP A 321 25.76 -12.40 -19.46
C TRP A 321 26.06 -13.46 -20.53
N HIS A 322 25.13 -13.77 -21.45
CA HIS A 322 25.37 -14.72 -22.57
C HIS A 322 25.50 -14.05 -23.93
N ILE A 323 24.78 -12.96 -24.19
CA ILE A 323 24.71 -12.34 -25.53
C ILE A 323 25.59 -11.08 -25.60
N ALA A 324 25.50 -10.20 -24.60
CA ALA A 324 26.24 -8.93 -24.56
C ALA A 324 27.66 -9.07 -24.00
N GLY A 325 28.03 -10.25 -23.46
CA GLY A 325 29.36 -10.51 -22.90
C GLY A 325 29.69 -9.73 -21.63
N GLU A 326 28.70 -9.22 -20.89
CA GLU A 326 28.96 -8.59 -19.59
C GLU A 326 29.54 -9.65 -18.63
N ALA A 327 30.68 -9.36 -18.00
CA ALA A 327 31.30 -10.27 -17.04
C ALA A 327 30.32 -10.62 -15.90
N PRO A 328 30.27 -11.88 -15.41
CA PRO A 328 29.40 -12.25 -14.30
C PRO A 328 29.75 -11.50 -13.00
N PRO A 329 28.82 -11.44 -12.02
CA PRO A 329 29.13 -10.94 -10.69
C PRO A 329 30.11 -11.88 -9.96
N SER A 330 31.06 -11.31 -9.22
CA SER A 330 31.97 -12.06 -8.34
C SER A 330 31.50 -11.97 -6.90
N PHE A 331 31.32 -13.11 -6.24
CA PHE A 331 30.90 -13.16 -4.83
C PHE A 331 32.07 -13.37 -3.86
N ARG A 332 33.33 -13.19 -4.32
CA ARG A 332 34.51 -13.29 -3.42
C ARG A 332 34.47 -12.20 -2.34
N ARG A 333 34.09 -10.98 -2.70
CA ARG A 333 33.94 -9.84 -1.79
C ARG A 333 32.70 -9.04 -2.16
N ARG A 334 31.99 -8.48 -1.18
CA ARG A 334 30.80 -7.63 -1.42
C ARG A 334 31.06 -6.47 -2.37
N GLN A 335 32.25 -5.85 -2.30
CA GLN A 335 32.64 -4.73 -3.15
C GLN A 335 32.65 -5.09 -4.64
N ASP A 336 32.85 -6.37 -4.99
CA ASP A 336 32.98 -6.83 -6.37
C ASP A 336 31.61 -7.00 -7.08
N TRP A 337 30.49 -6.90 -6.35
CA TRP A 337 29.16 -7.10 -6.93
C TRP A 337 28.02 -6.21 -6.40
N TYR A 338 28.10 -5.67 -5.18
CA TYR A 338 26.99 -4.93 -4.55
C TYR A 338 26.49 -3.74 -5.39
N ARG A 339 27.39 -3.04 -6.08
CA ARG A 339 27.05 -1.83 -6.84
C ARG A 339 26.48 -2.09 -8.22
N ILE A 340 26.54 -3.33 -8.71
CA ILE A 340 26.08 -3.69 -10.06
C ILE A 340 24.58 -3.41 -10.13
N LYS A 341 24.15 -2.59 -11.10
CA LYS A 341 22.75 -2.20 -11.24
C LYS A 341 21.92 -3.28 -11.93
N VAL A 342 20.64 -3.34 -11.58
CA VAL A 342 19.63 -4.07 -12.35
C VAL A 342 19.42 -3.39 -13.71
N LEU A 343 19.25 -2.06 -13.69
CA LEU A 343 19.08 -1.21 -14.88
C LEU A 343 20.37 -0.43 -15.18
N VAL A 344 21.36 -1.13 -15.74
CA VAL A 344 22.69 -0.62 -16.11
C VAL A 344 22.63 0.65 -16.97
N GLY A 345 23.53 1.59 -16.69
CA GLY A 345 23.76 2.83 -17.42
C GLY A 345 24.70 2.66 -18.62
N GLN A 346 25.78 3.43 -18.68
CA GLN A 346 26.92 3.18 -19.58
C GLN A 346 27.88 2.16 -18.94
N ASP A 347 28.19 2.34 -17.66
CA ASP A 347 28.91 1.38 -16.83
C ASP A 347 27.92 0.53 -15.98
N ARG A 348 28.34 -0.68 -15.59
CA ARG A 348 27.53 -1.65 -14.83
C ARG A 348 27.17 -1.21 -13.41
N GLU A 349 27.98 -0.38 -12.77
CA GLU A 349 27.70 0.21 -11.45
C GLU A 349 26.90 1.53 -11.55
N GLN A 350 26.80 2.11 -12.75
CA GLN A 350 26.09 3.36 -12.99
C GLN A 350 24.58 3.12 -13.18
N GLU A 351 23.73 3.91 -12.53
CA GLU A 351 22.30 3.93 -12.85
C GLU A 351 22.06 4.47 -14.27
N ILE A 352 21.11 3.88 -15.00
CA ILE A 352 20.56 4.52 -16.22
C ILE A 352 20.13 5.97 -15.90
N SER A 353 20.42 6.91 -16.80
CA SER A 353 20.06 8.32 -16.59
C SER A 353 18.53 8.52 -16.63
N TYR A 354 18.03 9.55 -15.93
CA TYR A 354 16.61 9.93 -16.02
C TYR A 354 16.21 10.31 -17.46
N ALA A 355 17.10 10.98 -18.20
CA ALA A 355 16.83 11.39 -19.58
C ALA A 355 16.64 10.16 -20.50
N THR A 356 17.52 9.15 -20.36
CA THR A 356 17.42 7.88 -21.10
C THR A 356 16.15 7.11 -20.71
N GLN A 357 15.86 6.94 -19.41
CA GLN A 357 14.61 6.29 -18.95
C GLN A 357 13.37 6.98 -19.52
N LEU A 358 13.36 8.32 -19.52
CA LEU A 358 12.27 9.12 -20.05
C LEU A 358 12.14 8.96 -21.57
N GLN A 359 13.23 9.05 -22.32
CA GLN A 359 13.27 8.92 -23.78
C GLN A 359 12.79 7.53 -24.23
N GLU A 360 13.26 6.46 -23.60
CA GLU A 360 12.82 5.10 -23.93
C GLU A 360 11.34 4.89 -23.60
N THR A 361 10.84 5.42 -22.47
CA THR A 361 9.41 5.41 -22.13
C THR A 361 8.59 6.19 -23.17
N TRP A 362 9.08 7.35 -23.64
CA TRP A 362 8.43 8.12 -24.70
C TRP A 362 8.39 7.37 -26.03
N ARG A 363 9.51 6.76 -26.43
CA ARG A 363 9.63 5.99 -27.67
C ARG A 363 8.63 4.85 -27.72
N ILE A 364 8.58 4.03 -26.66
CA ILE A 364 7.68 2.87 -26.65
C ILE A 364 6.21 3.27 -26.49
N PHE A 365 5.89 4.31 -25.69
CA PHE A 365 4.52 4.82 -25.63
C PHE A 365 4.08 5.39 -26.97
N GLY A 366 4.95 6.12 -27.69
CA GLY A 366 4.67 6.59 -29.05
C GLY A 366 4.40 5.45 -30.03
N ALA A 367 5.25 4.41 -30.01
CA ALA A 367 5.06 3.21 -30.84
C ALA A 367 3.78 2.43 -30.51
N ALA A 368 3.34 2.44 -29.24
CA ALA A 368 2.09 1.84 -28.80
C ALA A 368 0.85 2.73 -29.02
N GLY A 369 1.00 3.97 -29.51
CA GLY A 369 -0.11 4.94 -29.71
C GLY A 369 -0.50 5.76 -28.47
N LEU A 370 0.23 5.66 -27.36
CA LEU A 370 -0.16 6.17 -26.04
C LEU A 370 0.13 7.66 -25.81
N VAL A 371 -0.93 8.46 -25.77
CA VAL A 371 -0.89 9.89 -25.48
C VAL A 371 -1.15 10.17 -23.99
N SER A 372 -0.09 10.09 -23.17
CA SER A 372 -0.16 10.49 -21.75
C SER A 372 0.80 11.64 -21.40
N ALA A 373 0.34 12.57 -20.55
CA ALA A 373 1.14 13.68 -20.01
C ALA A 373 2.18 13.20 -18.96
N LYS A 374 1.89 12.10 -18.26
CA LYS A 374 2.81 11.44 -17.32
C LYS A 374 3.46 10.26 -18.02
N LYS A 375 4.78 10.10 -17.86
CA LYS A 375 5.57 9.06 -18.54
C LYS A 375 6.15 8.06 -17.55
N THR A 376 7.32 8.33 -16.96
CA THR A 376 8.00 7.41 -16.02
C THR A 376 7.27 7.15 -14.70
N HIS A 377 6.21 7.91 -14.38
CA HIS A 377 5.31 7.65 -13.24
C HIS A 377 3.99 6.99 -13.67
N LEU A 378 3.69 6.87 -14.97
CA LEU A 378 2.43 6.31 -15.44
C LEU A 378 2.20 4.87 -14.99
N PRO A 379 3.17 3.93 -15.11
CA PRO A 379 2.96 2.54 -14.68
C PRO A 379 2.60 2.43 -13.20
N ARG A 380 3.24 3.23 -12.34
CA ARG A 380 2.94 3.31 -10.89
C ARG A 380 1.53 3.83 -10.59
N ARG A 381 0.97 4.68 -11.46
CA ARG A 381 -0.41 5.15 -11.33
C ARG A 381 -1.37 4.03 -11.75
N VAL A 382 -1.19 3.51 -12.96
CA VAL A 382 -2.09 2.53 -13.57
C VAL A 382 -2.11 1.23 -12.76
N GLY A 383 -0.97 0.66 -12.39
CA GLY A 383 -0.93 -0.57 -11.58
C GLY A 383 -1.60 -0.47 -10.19
N ALA A 384 -1.81 0.74 -9.66
CA ALA A 384 -2.60 0.95 -8.45
C ALA A 384 -4.11 0.99 -8.74
N GLN A 385 -4.51 1.55 -9.89
CA GLN A 385 -5.89 1.58 -10.39
C GLN A 385 -6.35 0.19 -10.85
N ASP A 386 -5.48 -0.58 -11.49
CA ASP A 386 -5.74 -1.95 -11.91
C ASP A 386 -5.94 -2.85 -10.69
N ALA A 387 -5.07 -2.74 -9.67
CA ALA A 387 -5.26 -3.46 -8.41
C ALA A 387 -6.58 -3.13 -7.70
N GLU A 388 -7.02 -1.87 -7.74
CA GLU A 388 -8.32 -1.42 -7.22
C GLU A 388 -9.49 -2.01 -8.03
N THR A 389 -9.38 -1.98 -9.36
CA THR A 389 -10.39 -2.52 -10.30
C THR A 389 -10.57 -4.03 -10.14
N TYR A 390 -9.48 -4.76 -9.91
CA TYR A 390 -9.49 -6.20 -9.64
C TYR A 390 -9.66 -6.55 -8.15
N GLY A 391 -10.26 -5.67 -7.34
CA GLY A 391 -10.75 -6.00 -6.00
C GLY A 391 -9.71 -6.07 -4.88
N THR A 392 -8.50 -5.52 -5.08
CA THR A 392 -7.51 -5.44 -3.99
C THR A 392 -7.97 -4.42 -2.94
N SER A 393 -7.89 -4.78 -1.66
CA SER A 393 -8.24 -3.85 -0.58
C SER A 393 -7.35 -2.59 -0.58
N LEU A 394 -7.94 -1.43 -0.30
CA LEU A 394 -7.21 -0.15 -0.19
C LEU A 394 -6.04 -0.22 0.81
N ALA A 395 -6.15 -1.04 1.85
CA ALA A 395 -5.07 -1.29 2.80
C ALA A 395 -3.84 -1.95 2.14
N GLN A 396 -4.06 -2.97 1.30
CA GLN A 396 -3.00 -3.67 0.56
C GLN A 396 -2.41 -2.80 -0.56
N ILE A 397 -3.24 -2.02 -1.26
CA ILE A 397 -2.78 -1.01 -2.23
C ILE A 397 -1.93 0.08 -1.53
N SER A 398 -2.37 0.56 -0.36
CA SER A 398 -1.63 1.52 0.45
C SER A 398 -0.30 0.95 0.96
N GLN A 399 -0.27 -0.34 1.30
CA GLN A 399 0.94 -1.07 1.71
C GLN A 399 1.93 -1.23 0.54
N ALA A 400 1.46 -1.67 -0.63
CA ALA A 400 2.26 -1.79 -1.86
C ALA A 400 2.82 -0.44 -2.31
N GLY A 401 1.95 0.58 -2.44
CA GLY A 401 2.35 1.94 -2.82
C GLY A 401 3.18 2.65 -1.73
N ARG A 402 3.26 2.09 -0.51
CA ARG A 402 3.87 2.67 0.68
C ARG A 402 3.30 4.05 1.03
N TRP A 403 1.98 4.18 0.86
CA TRP A 403 1.19 5.32 1.31
C TRP A 403 0.76 5.10 2.77
N ASN A 404 0.71 6.19 3.55
CA ASN A 404 0.10 6.24 4.89
C ASN A 404 0.51 5.14 5.91
N GLN A 405 1.73 4.61 5.80
CA GLN A 405 2.24 3.57 6.70
C GLN A 405 2.18 3.99 8.19
N SER A 406 1.57 3.12 9.01
CA SER A 406 1.49 3.28 10.46
C SER A 406 2.85 3.01 11.15
N VAL A 407 2.95 3.34 12.44
CA VAL A 407 4.15 3.04 13.25
C VAL A 407 4.39 1.52 13.33
N LEU A 408 3.33 0.71 13.42
CA LEU A 408 3.41 -0.75 13.46
C LEU A 408 4.06 -1.32 12.19
N VAL A 409 3.62 -0.85 11.00
CA VAL A 409 4.21 -1.24 9.70
C VAL A 409 5.68 -0.80 9.62
N LYS A 410 6.01 0.39 10.14
CA LYS A 410 7.38 0.93 10.11
C LYS A 410 8.37 0.29 11.08
N ALA A 411 7.89 -0.45 12.09
CA ALA A 411 8.73 -0.94 13.19
C ALA A 411 8.71 -2.47 13.37
N TYR A 412 7.64 -3.16 12.95
CA TYR A 412 7.45 -4.58 13.28
C TYR A 412 7.01 -5.47 12.10
N LEU A 413 6.34 -4.92 11.07
CA LEU A 413 5.77 -5.73 9.98
C LEU A 413 6.58 -5.55 8.69
N THR A 414 7.33 -6.57 8.30
CA THR A 414 8.01 -6.66 7.00
C THR A 414 7.09 -7.09 5.85
N HIS A 415 5.83 -7.40 6.15
CA HIS A 415 4.97 -8.20 5.26
C HIS A 415 4.78 -7.58 3.87
N LEU A 416 5.08 -8.40 2.86
CA LEU A 416 4.71 -8.13 1.48
C LEU A 416 3.18 -8.24 1.32
N PRO A 417 2.54 -7.36 0.52
CA PRO A 417 1.08 -7.33 0.39
C PRO A 417 0.60 -8.45 -0.53
N ARG A 418 0.45 -9.67 0.01
CA ARG A 418 0.13 -10.87 -0.79
C ARG A 418 -1.17 -10.76 -1.60
N GLN A 419 -2.22 -10.13 -1.06
CA GLN A 419 -3.47 -9.93 -1.82
C GLN A 419 -3.21 -9.11 -3.08
N PHE A 420 -2.51 -7.98 -2.94
CA PHE A 420 -2.10 -7.14 -4.06
C PHE A 420 -1.24 -7.92 -5.06
N MET A 421 -0.20 -8.62 -4.59
CA MET A 421 0.74 -9.34 -5.45
C MET A 421 0.09 -10.48 -6.26
N ARG A 422 -0.92 -11.16 -5.71
CA ARG A 422 -1.73 -12.16 -6.45
C ARG A 422 -2.57 -11.49 -7.54
N VAL A 423 -3.34 -10.48 -7.15
CA VAL A 423 -4.29 -9.79 -8.04
C VAL A 423 -3.56 -9.18 -9.24
N VAL A 424 -2.48 -8.43 -9.01
CA VAL A 424 -1.71 -7.83 -10.12
C VAL A 424 -0.89 -8.86 -10.92
N ALA A 425 -0.75 -10.10 -10.43
CA ALA A 425 -0.14 -11.19 -11.19
C ALA A 425 -1.18 -12.05 -11.97
N GLY A 426 -2.47 -11.68 -11.92
CA GLY A 426 -3.56 -12.34 -12.63
C GLY A 426 -4.26 -13.47 -11.86
N PHE A 427 -4.04 -13.58 -10.54
CA PHE A 427 -4.72 -14.56 -9.69
C PHE A 427 -5.85 -13.93 -8.88
N SER A 428 -6.67 -14.75 -8.23
CA SER A 428 -7.67 -14.25 -7.27
C SER A 428 -6.98 -13.59 -6.06
N SER A 429 -7.74 -12.84 -5.28
CA SER A 429 -7.28 -12.31 -3.99
C SER A 429 -7.02 -13.40 -2.93
N THR A 430 -7.58 -14.60 -3.10
CA THR A 430 -7.67 -15.66 -2.09
C THR A 430 -6.32 -16.40 -1.92
N ALA A 431 -6.06 -16.93 -0.73
CA ALA A 431 -4.89 -17.78 -0.49
C ALA A 431 -5.21 -19.23 -0.90
N GLY A 432 -4.25 -19.94 -1.50
CA GLY A 432 -4.45 -21.29 -2.06
C GLY A 432 -4.77 -21.29 -3.56
N ASP A 433 -5.09 -20.13 -4.14
CA ASP A 433 -5.51 -20.01 -5.55
C ASP A 433 -4.36 -19.81 -6.56
N TYR A 434 -3.11 -19.79 -6.10
CA TYR A 434 -1.96 -19.63 -6.99
C TYR A 434 -1.68 -20.93 -7.77
N TYR A 435 -2.04 -20.93 -9.06
CA TYR A 435 -1.70 -22.03 -9.98
C TYR A 435 -1.14 -21.49 -11.30
N LEU A 436 0.08 -21.91 -11.63
CA LEU A 436 0.80 -21.48 -12.82
C LEU A 436 1.04 -22.66 -13.77
N PRO A 437 0.19 -22.89 -14.80
CA PRO A 437 0.21 -24.13 -15.57
C PRO A 437 1.58 -24.44 -16.20
N ARG A 438 2.21 -23.44 -16.82
CA ARG A 438 3.56 -23.55 -17.42
C ARG A 438 4.70 -23.86 -16.43
N ALA A 439 4.42 -23.90 -15.13
CA ALA A 439 5.38 -24.24 -14.08
C ALA A 439 5.12 -25.61 -13.43
N ALA A 440 4.17 -26.40 -13.94
CA ALA A 440 3.93 -27.76 -13.47
C ALA A 440 5.08 -28.72 -13.81
N HIS A 441 5.75 -28.55 -14.97
CA HIS A 441 6.96 -29.30 -15.31
C HIS A 441 8.23 -28.59 -14.82
N LYS A 442 9.03 -29.30 -14.01
CA LYS A 442 10.38 -28.85 -13.62
C LYS A 442 11.35 -29.04 -14.79
N PRO A 443 12.17 -28.04 -15.18
CA PRO A 443 13.07 -28.20 -16.32
C PRO A 443 14.23 -29.16 -16.03
N PRO A 444 14.67 -29.98 -17.01
CA PRO A 444 15.84 -30.86 -16.87
C PRO A 444 17.09 -30.12 -16.39
N GLN A 445 17.83 -30.70 -15.43
CA GLN A 445 19.05 -30.08 -14.89
C GLN A 445 20.09 -29.74 -15.97
N GLN A 446 20.19 -30.54 -17.03
CA GLN A 446 21.10 -30.29 -18.15
C GLN A 446 20.85 -28.94 -18.84
N LEU A 447 19.57 -28.60 -19.09
CA LEU A 447 19.18 -27.30 -19.64
C LEU A 447 19.41 -26.18 -18.62
N GLN A 448 19.13 -26.44 -17.34
CA GLN A 448 19.36 -25.45 -16.27
C GLN A 448 20.85 -25.07 -16.14
N LYS A 449 21.77 -26.05 -16.17
CA LYS A 449 23.21 -25.81 -15.98
C LYS A 449 23.87 -25.04 -17.13
N GLN A 450 23.29 -25.09 -18.33
CA GLN A 450 23.71 -24.26 -19.46
C GLN A 450 23.36 -22.77 -19.25
N LEU A 451 22.38 -22.44 -18.40
CA LEU A 451 22.07 -21.07 -18.03
C LEU A 451 22.98 -20.59 -16.89
N TRP A 452 23.85 -19.63 -17.19
CA TRP A 452 24.79 -19.02 -16.24
C TRP A 452 25.66 -20.09 -15.54
N PRO A 453 26.53 -20.81 -16.29
CA PRO A 453 27.28 -21.96 -15.75
C PRO A 453 28.23 -21.61 -14.60
N TRP A 454 28.61 -20.34 -14.47
CA TRP A 454 29.42 -19.83 -13.36
C TRP A 454 28.73 -19.96 -11.98
N ILE A 455 27.41 -20.16 -11.91
CA ILE A 455 26.71 -20.44 -10.64
C ILE A 455 27.23 -21.73 -9.98
N GLU A 456 27.68 -22.72 -10.77
CA GLU A 456 28.17 -24.01 -10.26
C GLU A 456 29.49 -23.85 -9.45
N GLU A 457 30.25 -22.76 -9.63
CA GLU A 457 31.40 -22.41 -8.76
C GLU A 457 30.93 -21.94 -7.36
N TRP A 458 29.80 -21.24 -7.30
CA TRP A 458 29.32 -20.56 -6.09
C TRP A 458 28.40 -21.42 -5.23
N GLU A 459 27.56 -22.24 -5.84
CA GLU A 459 26.58 -23.08 -5.12
C GLU A 459 27.24 -23.96 -4.04
N PRO A 460 28.30 -24.74 -4.30
CA PRO A 460 28.99 -25.51 -3.26
C PRO A 460 29.60 -24.62 -2.16
N ARG A 461 30.07 -23.42 -2.51
CA ARG A 461 30.66 -22.47 -1.55
C ARG A 461 29.62 -21.90 -0.59
N PHE A 462 28.44 -21.54 -1.09
CA PHE A 462 27.33 -21.07 -0.24
C PHE A 462 26.70 -22.21 0.56
N ALA A 463 26.63 -23.43 0.03
CA ALA A 463 26.20 -24.62 0.77
C ALA A 463 27.15 -24.92 1.95
N ALA A 464 28.46 -25.03 1.70
CA ALA A 464 29.46 -25.29 2.74
C ALA A 464 29.58 -24.15 3.77
N ARG A 465 29.27 -22.90 3.38
CA ARG A 465 29.20 -21.77 4.31
C ARG A 465 28.15 -21.99 5.42
N ALA A 466 27.05 -22.70 5.15
CA ALA A 466 26.08 -23.07 6.20
C ALA A 466 26.72 -23.96 7.29
N CYS A 467 27.74 -24.73 6.93
CA CYS A 467 28.57 -25.57 7.81
C CYS A 467 29.79 -24.83 8.42
N ARG A 468 29.97 -23.53 8.14
CA ARG A 468 31.05 -22.65 8.64
C ARG A 468 32.48 -22.98 8.17
N GLU A 469 32.65 -23.66 7.04
CA GLU A 469 33.98 -24.00 6.51
C GLU A 469 34.68 -22.81 5.82
N GLY A 470 36.02 -22.85 5.80
CA GLY A 470 36.88 -21.82 5.19
C GLY A 470 37.55 -22.29 3.90
N TRP A 471 37.65 -21.40 2.91
CA TRP A 471 38.18 -21.71 1.57
C TRP A 471 39.62 -21.22 1.40
N ALA A 472 40.48 -22.04 0.76
CA ALA A 472 41.93 -21.81 0.69
C ALA A 472 42.35 -20.59 -0.17
N GLU A 473 41.61 -20.26 -1.23
CA GLU A 473 41.91 -19.12 -2.13
C GLU A 473 41.41 -17.75 -1.61
N GLY A 474 41.02 -17.66 -0.35
CA GLY A 474 40.20 -16.55 0.16
C GLY A 474 38.72 -16.82 -0.07
N GLY A 475 37.97 -16.92 1.04
CA GLY A 475 36.57 -17.33 1.03
C GLY A 475 35.57 -16.19 0.84
N LEU A 476 34.33 -16.60 0.58
CA LEU A 476 33.13 -15.76 0.69
C LEU A 476 33.16 -14.88 1.94
N ASP A 477 32.75 -13.62 1.81
CA ASP A 477 32.46 -12.76 2.96
C ASP A 477 31.52 -13.50 3.92
N LYS A 478 32.00 -13.79 5.15
CA LYS A 478 31.37 -14.74 6.09
C LYS A 478 29.89 -14.45 6.37
N ASP A 479 29.48 -13.19 6.21
CA ASP A 479 28.13 -12.68 6.47
C ASP A 479 27.40 -12.18 5.19
N ASP A 480 27.82 -12.50 3.97
CA ASP A 480 27.09 -12.08 2.75
C ASP A 480 25.79 -12.88 2.54
N LEU A 481 24.73 -12.46 3.23
CA LEU A 481 23.38 -12.99 3.07
C LEU A 481 22.69 -12.50 1.78
N ALA A 482 23.16 -11.41 1.17
CA ALA A 482 22.60 -10.92 -0.09
C ALA A 482 23.00 -11.85 -1.23
N ALA A 483 24.25 -12.31 -1.27
CA ALA A 483 24.74 -13.24 -2.29
C ALA A 483 24.05 -14.61 -2.22
N ASP A 484 23.83 -15.16 -1.01
CA ASP A 484 23.04 -16.39 -0.82
C ASP A 484 21.61 -16.24 -1.35
N GLY A 485 20.93 -15.13 -1.01
CA GLY A 485 19.59 -14.81 -1.51
C GLY A 485 19.53 -14.57 -3.02
N PHE A 486 20.60 -14.02 -3.61
CA PHE A 486 20.72 -13.74 -5.04
C PHE A 486 21.07 -14.99 -5.85
N ILE A 487 21.94 -15.88 -5.36
CA ILE A 487 22.23 -17.18 -6.01
C ILE A 487 20.96 -18.04 -6.06
N LYS A 488 20.20 -18.13 -4.96
CA LYS A 488 18.88 -18.82 -4.93
C LYS A 488 17.90 -18.21 -5.92
N LEU A 489 17.87 -16.87 -6.03
CA LEU A 489 17.10 -16.19 -7.05
C LEU A 489 17.55 -16.59 -8.47
N LEU A 490 18.84 -16.60 -8.77
CA LEU A 490 19.32 -17.00 -10.09
C LEU A 490 18.98 -18.46 -10.43
N GLN A 491 19.12 -19.39 -9.50
CA GLN A 491 18.69 -20.78 -9.68
C GLN A 491 17.20 -20.86 -10.04
N HIS A 492 16.33 -20.15 -9.32
CA HIS A 492 14.91 -20.03 -9.67
C HIS A 492 14.69 -19.36 -11.03
N LEU A 493 15.43 -18.30 -11.37
CA LEU A 493 15.32 -17.63 -12.67
C LEU A 493 15.77 -18.51 -13.85
N ARG A 494 16.62 -19.54 -13.64
CA ARG A 494 16.88 -20.56 -14.67
C ARG A 494 15.57 -21.28 -15.05
N GLU A 495 14.80 -21.68 -14.03
CA GLU A 495 13.53 -22.38 -14.25
C GLU A 495 12.48 -21.47 -14.87
N VAL A 496 12.35 -20.24 -14.37
CA VAL A 496 11.44 -19.22 -14.93
C VAL A 496 11.76 -18.93 -16.40
N LEU A 497 13.05 -18.79 -16.76
CA LEU A 497 13.45 -18.48 -18.13
C LEU A 497 13.09 -19.60 -19.12
N LEU A 498 13.40 -20.84 -18.76
CA LEU A 498 13.08 -22.02 -19.57
C LEU A 498 11.56 -22.15 -19.79
N GLN A 499 10.78 -22.05 -18.72
CA GLN A 499 9.32 -22.18 -18.78
C GLN A 499 8.64 -21.01 -19.50
N ASP A 500 9.04 -19.76 -19.22
CA ASP A 500 8.45 -18.59 -19.87
C ASP A 500 8.82 -18.55 -21.37
N LEU A 501 10.08 -18.86 -21.76
CA LEU A 501 10.47 -18.91 -23.18
C LEU A 501 9.87 -20.10 -23.94
N ALA A 502 9.63 -21.25 -23.31
CA ALA A 502 8.94 -22.37 -23.95
C ALA A 502 7.53 -21.97 -24.45
N VAL A 503 6.80 -21.17 -23.65
CA VAL A 503 5.48 -20.63 -24.03
C VAL A 503 5.59 -19.48 -25.03
N LEU A 504 6.60 -18.61 -24.92
CA LEU A 504 6.77 -17.44 -25.78
C LEU A 504 7.34 -17.78 -27.18
N GLN A 505 8.11 -18.87 -27.32
CA GLN A 505 8.83 -19.24 -28.55
C GLN A 505 7.96 -19.22 -29.83
N PRO A 506 6.72 -19.75 -29.87
CA PRO A 506 5.91 -19.74 -31.10
C PRO A 506 5.46 -18.34 -31.54
N ARG A 507 5.30 -17.39 -30.60
CA ARG A 507 4.90 -16.01 -30.89
C ARG A 507 6.10 -15.13 -31.28
N TYR A 508 7.28 -15.44 -30.76
CA TYR A 508 8.49 -14.65 -30.98
C TYR A 508 9.69 -15.53 -31.42
N PRO A 509 9.58 -16.28 -32.52
CA PRO A 509 10.63 -17.23 -32.95
C PRO A 509 11.96 -16.54 -33.29
N SER A 510 11.91 -15.25 -33.63
CA SER A 510 13.08 -14.42 -33.96
C SER A 510 13.78 -13.78 -32.74
N LEU A 511 13.45 -14.17 -31.51
CA LEU A 511 14.21 -13.67 -30.34
C LEU A 511 15.65 -14.20 -30.39
N PRO A 512 16.65 -13.36 -30.10
CA PRO A 512 18.06 -13.76 -30.17
C PRO A 512 18.41 -14.89 -29.18
N PHE A 513 17.59 -15.12 -28.15
CA PHE A 513 17.76 -16.21 -27.19
C PHE A 513 17.80 -17.59 -27.85
N PHE A 514 16.98 -17.84 -28.87
CA PHE A 514 16.85 -19.16 -29.49
C PHE A 514 18.09 -19.60 -30.31
N ALA A 515 18.99 -18.67 -30.62
CA ALA A 515 20.29 -18.97 -31.22
C ALA A 515 21.32 -19.56 -30.23
N HIS A 516 21.05 -19.49 -28.91
CA HIS A 516 21.97 -19.92 -27.87
C HIS A 516 21.43 -21.14 -27.11
N ALA A 517 22.34 -22.01 -26.65
CA ALA A 517 22.01 -23.03 -25.67
C ALA A 517 21.46 -22.38 -24.39
N PRO A 518 20.46 -22.95 -23.70
CA PRO A 518 19.84 -24.28 -23.91
C PRO A 518 18.65 -24.30 -24.88
N PHE A 519 18.39 -23.27 -25.68
CA PHE A 519 17.09 -23.06 -26.32
C PHE A 519 16.90 -23.75 -27.69
N HIS A 520 17.65 -24.82 -27.94
CA HIS A 520 17.58 -25.65 -29.14
C HIS A 520 18.04 -27.09 -28.86
N GLY A 521 17.60 -28.05 -29.68
CA GLY A 521 17.97 -29.45 -29.56
C GLY A 521 16.92 -30.30 -28.83
N PRO A 522 17.08 -31.64 -28.81
CA PRO A 522 16.01 -32.59 -28.47
C PRO A 522 15.49 -32.43 -27.03
N ASP A 523 16.37 -32.16 -26.07
CA ASP A 523 16.01 -31.94 -24.67
C ASP A 523 15.11 -30.70 -24.50
N TRP A 524 15.43 -29.62 -25.20
CA TRP A 524 14.62 -28.40 -25.24
C TRP A 524 13.30 -28.65 -25.95
N ASP A 525 13.31 -29.30 -27.12
CA ASP A 525 12.11 -29.52 -27.92
C ASP A 525 11.11 -30.48 -27.23
N ALA A 526 11.60 -31.45 -26.45
CA ALA A 526 10.77 -32.28 -25.58
C ALA A 526 10.18 -31.45 -24.42
N PHE A 527 11.02 -30.75 -23.66
CA PHE A 527 10.60 -29.94 -22.52
C PHE A 527 9.61 -28.83 -22.93
N ALA A 528 9.91 -28.09 -23.99
CA ALA A 528 9.09 -26.97 -24.44
C ALA A 528 7.73 -27.43 -25.00
N ARG A 529 7.64 -28.63 -25.58
CA ARG A 529 6.35 -29.24 -25.93
C ARG A 529 5.51 -29.56 -24.69
N ALA A 530 6.10 -30.17 -23.67
CA ALA A 530 5.41 -30.49 -22.42
C ALA A 530 4.88 -29.22 -21.72
N VAL A 531 5.72 -28.19 -21.56
CA VAL A 531 5.31 -26.90 -20.96
C VAL A 531 4.19 -26.22 -21.75
N ARG A 532 4.22 -26.28 -23.09
CA ARG A 532 3.15 -25.74 -23.93
C ARG A 532 1.84 -26.53 -23.82
N ALA A 533 1.89 -27.85 -23.67
CA ALA A 533 0.70 -28.67 -23.44
C ALA A 533 0.00 -28.28 -22.13
N ASP A 534 0.75 -28.19 -21.02
CA ASP A 534 0.22 -27.75 -19.72
C ASP A 534 -0.28 -26.30 -19.75
N ALA A 535 0.41 -25.40 -20.47
CA ALA A 535 -0.03 -24.02 -20.65
C ALA A 535 -1.40 -23.90 -21.35
N VAL A 536 -1.75 -24.86 -22.22
CA VAL A 536 -3.06 -24.94 -22.90
C VAL A 536 -4.09 -25.71 -22.07
N ALA A 537 -3.68 -26.72 -21.30
CA ALA A 537 -4.56 -27.55 -20.47
C ALA A 537 -5.29 -26.75 -19.36
N GLY A 538 -4.72 -25.63 -18.91
CA GLY A 538 -5.39 -24.68 -18.01
C GLY A 538 -5.34 -25.09 -16.53
N GLU A 539 -6.32 -24.64 -15.74
CA GLU A 539 -6.36 -24.89 -14.30
C GLU A 539 -6.93 -26.29 -13.96
N PRO A 540 -6.36 -27.03 -12.99
CA PRO A 540 -6.81 -28.38 -12.67
C PRO A 540 -8.20 -28.38 -12.03
N GLN A 541 -9.00 -29.40 -12.35
CA GLN A 541 -10.38 -29.54 -11.85
C GLN A 541 -10.50 -29.50 -10.32
N SER A 542 -9.49 -30.00 -9.60
CA SER A 542 -9.41 -29.95 -8.14
C SER A 542 -9.40 -28.53 -7.59
N LEU A 543 -8.75 -27.58 -8.28
CA LEU A 543 -8.70 -26.17 -7.88
C LEU A 543 -10.05 -25.47 -8.15
N LEU A 544 -10.71 -25.81 -9.26
CA LEU A 544 -12.06 -25.32 -9.55
C LEU A 544 -13.06 -25.81 -8.49
N LEU A 545 -12.99 -27.09 -8.12
CA LEU A 545 -13.80 -27.66 -7.04
C LEU A 545 -13.51 -27.00 -5.69
N GLN A 546 -12.24 -26.76 -5.36
CA GLN A 546 -11.84 -26.08 -4.12
C GLN A 546 -12.41 -24.66 -4.02
N ARG A 547 -12.49 -23.91 -5.13
CA ARG A 547 -13.11 -22.58 -5.17
C ARG A 547 -14.63 -22.62 -5.09
N ALA A 548 -15.27 -23.63 -5.66
CA ALA A 548 -16.72 -23.81 -5.60
C ALA A 548 -17.20 -24.31 -4.22
N LEU A 549 -16.34 -25.03 -3.47
CA LEU A 549 -16.73 -25.71 -2.23
C LEU A 549 -17.37 -24.80 -1.16
N PRO A 550 -16.93 -23.55 -0.91
CA PRO A 550 -17.57 -22.67 0.06
C PRO A 550 -18.99 -22.27 -0.34
N GLU A 551 -19.22 -21.96 -1.63
CA GLU A 551 -20.57 -21.64 -2.13
C GLU A 551 -21.46 -22.86 -2.06
N LEU A 552 -20.98 -24.03 -2.50
CA LEU A 552 -21.69 -25.31 -2.38
C LEU A 552 -22.03 -25.65 -0.91
N SER A 553 -21.11 -25.42 0.04
CA SER A 553 -21.35 -25.61 1.48
C SER A 553 -22.48 -24.69 1.97
N SER A 554 -22.45 -23.40 1.60
CA SER A 554 -23.49 -22.44 2.00
C SER A 554 -24.88 -22.82 1.44
N VAL A 555 -24.93 -23.35 0.21
CA VAL A 555 -26.17 -23.83 -0.41
C VAL A 555 -26.67 -25.10 0.30
N LEU A 556 -25.79 -26.04 0.63
CA LEU A 556 -26.14 -27.26 1.37
C LEU A 556 -26.59 -26.96 2.81
N GLU A 557 -25.94 -26.01 3.49
CA GLU A 557 -26.33 -25.53 4.81
C GLU A 557 -27.73 -24.88 4.76
N SER A 558 -27.97 -23.98 3.80
CA SER A 558 -29.27 -23.36 3.58
C SER A 558 -30.37 -24.39 3.25
N MET A 559 -30.08 -25.40 2.42
CA MET A 559 -30.99 -26.51 2.17
C MET A 559 -31.30 -27.31 3.44
N ARG A 560 -30.28 -27.60 4.26
CA ARG A 560 -30.45 -28.31 5.54
C ARG A 560 -31.33 -27.53 6.51
N GLU A 561 -31.11 -26.22 6.62
CA GLU A 561 -31.92 -25.32 7.45
C GLU A 561 -33.37 -25.25 6.97
N ALA A 562 -33.60 -25.15 5.65
CA ALA A 562 -34.94 -25.17 5.07
C ALA A 562 -35.68 -26.49 5.33
N VAL A 563 -34.99 -27.63 5.24
CA VAL A 563 -35.55 -28.96 5.57
C VAL A 563 -35.89 -29.05 7.06
N LEU A 564 -35.00 -28.62 7.95
CA LEU A 564 -35.26 -28.60 9.39
C LEU A 564 -36.44 -27.70 9.76
N HIS A 565 -36.52 -26.50 9.20
CA HIS A 565 -37.62 -25.56 9.40
C HIS A 565 -38.96 -26.11 8.88
N ASN A 566 -38.96 -26.81 7.74
CA ASN A 566 -40.16 -27.49 7.24
C ASN A 566 -40.57 -28.65 8.15
N SER A 567 -39.61 -29.42 8.68
CA SER A 567 -39.88 -30.52 9.61
C SER A 567 -40.46 -30.04 10.93
N THR A 568 -39.93 -28.97 11.53
CA THR A 568 -40.47 -28.41 12.79
C THR A 568 -41.85 -27.79 12.58
N ARG A 569 -42.09 -27.14 11.43
CA ARG A 569 -43.42 -26.64 11.07
C ARG A 569 -44.45 -27.77 10.93
N LEU A 570 -44.09 -28.89 10.31
CA LEU A 570 -44.97 -30.05 10.18
C LEU A 570 -45.24 -30.72 11.54
N ALA A 571 -44.22 -30.84 12.40
CA ALA A 571 -44.39 -31.35 13.76
C ALA A 571 -45.38 -30.48 14.57
N GLY A 572 -45.19 -29.16 14.58
CA GLY A 572 -46.11 -28.24 15.27
C GLY A 572 -47.54 -28.25 14.72
N GLN A 573 -47.72 -28.52 13.41
CA GLN A 573 -49.05 -28.71 12.82
C GLN A 573 -49.72 -30.02 13.26
N LEU A 574 -48.94 -31.08 13.49
CA LEU A 574 -49.45 -32.35 14.04
C LEU A 574 -49.77 -32.23 15.53
N ASP A 575 -48.89 -31.63 16.33
CA ASP A 575 -49.12 -31.38 17.75
C ASP A 575 -50.35 -30.49 17.97
N GLY A 576 -50.54 -29.46 17.13
CA GLY A 576 -51.74 -28.62 17.16
C GLY A 576 -53.03 -29.41 16.91
N ARG A 577 -53.05 -30.27 15.87
CA ARG A 577 -54.20 -31.15 15.58
C ARG A 577 -54.46 -32.19 16.67
N LEU A 578 -53.42 -32.72 17.30
CA LEU A 578 -53.56 -33.63 18.44
C LEU A 578 -54.16 -32.91 19.65
N GLY A 579 -53.72 -31.68 19.93
CA GLY A 579 -54.30 -30.82 20.97
C GLY A 579 -55.77 -30.47 20.71
N GLU A 580 -56.14 -30.15 19.47
CA GLU A 580 -57.54 -29.91 19.07
C GLU A 580 -58.41 -31.15 19.29
N LEU A 581 -57.94 -32.34 18.89
CA LEU A 581 -58.64 -33.61 19.10
C LEU A 581 -58.78 -33.94 20.60
N GLN A 582 -57.72 -33.76 21.39
CA GLN A 582 -57.76 -34.00 22.83
C GLN A 582 -58.73 -33.04 23.52
N GLY A 583 -58.68 -31.75 23.22
CA GLY A 583 -59.60 -30.75 23.77
C GLY A 583 -61.07 -31.03 23.42
N SER A 584 -61.34 -31.50 22.19
CA SER A 584 -62.68 -31.94 21.79
C SER A 584 -63.16 -33.14 22.63
N PHE A 585 -62.30 -34.11 22.92
CA PHE A 585 -62.64 -35.28 23.72
C PHE A 585 -62.86 -34.93 25.20
N GLU A 586 -62.00 -34.09 25.78
CA GLU A 586 -62.17 -33.58 27.15
C GLU A 586 -63.46 -32.76 27.30
N SER A 587 -63.81 -31.93 26.31
CA SER A 587 -65.08 -31.19 26.28
C SER A 587 -66.29 -32.13 26.25
N GLN A 588 -66.27 -33.19 25.45
CA GLN A 588 -67.32 -34.21 25.43
C GLN A 588 -67.44 -34.93 26.78
N LEU A 589 -66.33 -35.31 27.41
CA LEU A 589 -66.33 -35.93 28.75
C LEU A 589 -66.86 -34.98 29.83
N GLN A 590 -66.52 -33.69 29.78
CA GLN A 590 -67.07 -32.69 30.71
C GLN A 590 -68.58 -32.50 30.50
N GLY A 591 -69.06 -32.48 29.25
CA GLY A 591 -70.50 -32.44 28.94
C GLY A 591 -71.26 -33.66 29.44
N LEU A 592 -70.70 -34.86 29.26
CA LEU A 592 -71.25 -36.10 29.81
C LEU A 592 -71.28 -36.06 31.34
N ARG A 593 -70.19 -35.65 31.99
CA ARG A 593 -70.12 -35.55 33.46
C ARG A 593 -71.12 -34.54 34.02
N GLY A 594 -71.23 -33.35 33.41
CA GLY A 594 -72.22 -32.35 33.82
C GLY A 594 -73.67 -32.83 33.66
N SER A 595 -73.95 -33.61 32.61
CA SER A 595 -75.25 -34.27 32.43
C SER A 595 -75.53 -35.32 33.53
N LEU A 596 -74.49 -36.06 33.95
CA LEU A 596 -74.58 -37.09 34.98
C LEU A 596 -74.71 -36.47 36.39
N ASP A 597 -74.00 -35.38 36.68
CA ASP A 597 -74.16 -34.59 37.90
C ASP A 597 -75.56 -33.95 37.98
N ALA A 598 -76.11 -33.46 36.87
CA ALA A 598 -77.48 -32.93 36.81
C ALA A 598 -78.55 -34.02 37.04
N LEU A 599 -78.27 -35.26 36.63
CA LEU A 599 -79.09 -36.44 36.92
C LEU A 599 -79.06 -36.79 38.41
N ILE A 600 -77.85 -36.85 39.01
CA ILE A 600 -77.65 -37.18 40.44
C ILE A 600 -78.25 -36.10 41.35
N GLN A 601 -78.15 -34.82 40.98
CA GLN A 601 -78.71 -33.70 41.75
C GLN A 601 -80.25 -33.56 41.61
N GLY A 602 -80.94 -34.51 40.95
CA GLY A 602 -82.38 -34.49 40.78
C GLY A 602 -82.92 -33.35 39.91
N ARG A 603 -82.04 -32.67 39.14
CA ARG A 603 -82.41 -31.54 38.28
C ARG A 603 -82.94 -31.98 36.90
N ILE A 604 -82.73 -33.25 36.55
CA ILE A 604 -83.32 -33.89 35.38
C ILE A 604 -84.42 -34.84 35.87
N PRO A 605 -85.72 -34.49 35.76
CA PRO A 605 -86.79 -35.42 36.05
C PRO A 605 -86.81 -36.54 35.00
N ILE A 606 -86.41 -37.75 35.38
CA ILE A 606 -86.50 -38.93 34.51
C ILE A 606 -87.96 -39.33 34.39
N THR A 607 -88.64 -38.88 33.33
CA THR A 607 -90.00 -39.32 33.03
C THR A 607 -89.97 -40.71 32.39
N LEU A 608 -89.97 -41.75 33.22
CA LEU A 608 -90.14 -43.16 32.80
C LEU A 608 -91.54 -43.37 32.21
N THR A 609 -91.69 -43.10 30.92
CA THR A 609 -92.91 -43.36 30.16
C THR A 609 -92.94 -44.82 29.71
N GLY A 610 -93.59 -45.67 30.51
CA GLY A 610 -93.93 -47.03 30.10
C GLY A 610 -95.18 -47.04 29.23
N TYR A 611 -95.03 -47.23 27.92
CA TYR A 611 -96.14 -47.54 27.01
C TYR A 611 -95.74 -48.65 26.03
N PHE A 612 -96.47 -49.76 26.08
CA PHE A 612 -96.51 -50.78 25.03
C PHE A 612 -97.64 -50.41 24.04
N GLY A 613 -97.35 -50.38 22.73
CA GLY A 613 -98.36 -50.21 21.68
C GLY A 613 -97.73 -50.03 20.29
N PRO A 614 -98.34 -50.55 19.19
CA PRO A 614 -97.59 -50.97 18.00
C PRO A 614 -97.69 -49.99 16.77
N PRO A 615 -96.96 -50.23 15.65
CA PRO A 615 -96.61 -49.26 14.58
C PRO A 615 -97.67 -49.24 13.43
N PRO A 616 -97.46 -48.71 12.18
CA PRO A 616 -96.31 -48.07 11.47
C PRO A 616 -96.74 -46.70 10.81
N PRO A 617 -96.29 -46.18 9.62
CA PRO A 617 -95.19 -46.52 8.69
C PRO A 617 -94.36 -45.35 8.04
N GLN A 618 -93.30 -45.73 7.29
CA GLN A 618 -92.81 -45.25 5.96
C GLN A 618 -92.85 -43.74 5.59
N ASP A 619 -91.74 -43.01 5.35
CA ASP A 619 -90.64 -43.12 4.32
C ASP A 619 -90.85 -42.09 3.15
N PRO A 620 -89.87 -41.79 2.25
CA PRO A 620 -88.50 -41.32 2.51
C PRO A 620 -88.06 -40.20 1.51
N THR A 621 -86.73 -40.09 1.27
CA THR A 621 -85.95 -39.36 0.22
C THR A 621 -85.18 -38.12 0.71
N LEU A 622 -83.84 -38.18 0.89
CA LEU A 622 -82.70 -38.46 -0.02
C LEU A 622 -82.37 -37.25 -0.94
N ALA A 623 -81.12 -36.89 -1.21
CA ALA A 623 -79.85 -37.62 -1.01
C ALA A 623 -78.65 -36.73 -0.65
N VAL A 624 -77.65 -37.34 -0.01
CA VAL A 624 -76.24 -36.91 0.05
C VAL A 624 -75.47 -37.59 -1.08
N THR A 625 -74.51 -36.90 -1.69
CA THR A 625 -73.34 -37.46 -2.43
C THR A 625 -72.36 -36.30 -2.72
N THR A 626 -71.03 -36.43 -2.85
CA THR A 626 -70.11 -37.57 -3.06
C THR A 626 -68.75 -37.32 -2.37
N VAL A 627 -67.93 -38.38 -2.27
CA VAL A 627 -66.47 -38.33 -1.98
C VAL A 627 -65.73 -38.95 -3.21
N PRO A 628 -64.39 -39.05 -3.25
CA PRO A 628 -63.42 -38.10 -3.80
C PRO A 628 -62.82 -38.48 -5.17
N ALA A 629 -62.03 -37.58 -5.78
CA ALA A 629 -60.93 -37.95 -6.69
C ALA A 629 -59.80 -36.90 -6.74
N VAL A 630 -58.56 -37.36 -6.84
CA VAL A 630 -57.29 -36.63 -7.08
C VAL A 630 -56.75 -37.23 -8.39
N PRO A 631 -56.27 -36.48 -9.43
CA PRO A 631 -54.97 -35.78 -9.35
C PRO A 631 -54.76 -34.58 -10.31
N GLY A 632 -53.57 -33.96 -10.25
CA GLY A 632 -52.92 -33.43 -11.48
C GLY A 632 -52.33 -32.02 -11.44
N LEU A 633 -50.99 -31.99 -11.55
CA LEU A 633 -50.05 -30.88 -11.81
C LEU A 633 -50.48 -29.65 -12.68
N VAL A 634 -49.63 -28.61 -12.56
CA VAL A 634 -49.32 -27.42 -13.40
C VAL A 634 -49.97 -26.09 -12.98
N SER A 635 -49.34 -24.90 -13.08
CA SER A 635 -47.95 -24.48 -13.37
C SER A 635 -47.64 -23.14 -12.66
N ALA A 636 -46.38 -22.68 -12.73
CA ALA A 636 -45.90 -21.47 -12.08
C ALA A 636 -46.39 -20.13 -12.69
N ALA A 637 -46.82 -19.22 -11.80
CA ALA A 637 -46.62 -17.76 -11.82
C ALA A 637 -47.01 -17.27 -10.40
N GLY A 638 -46.40 -16.28 -9.74
CA GLY A 638 -45.47 -15.25 -10.21
C GLY A 638 -45.90 -13.93 -9.58
N LEU A 639 -45.24 -13.52 -8.47
CA LEU A 639 -45.50 -12.30 -7.68
C LEU A 639 -46.82 -12.34 -6.85
N ALA A 640 -46.94 -11.76 -5.65
CA ALA A 640 -46.03 -10.88 -4.88
C ALA A 640 -46.14 -11.10 -3.35
N ASN A 641 -45.09 -10.64 -2.64
CA ASN A 641 -45.06 -10.18 -1.25
C ASN A 641 -46.14 -10.67 -0.26
N LEU A 642 -45.70 -11.50 0.70
CA LEU A 642 -46.07 -11.33 2.11
C LEU A 642 -44.82 -11.59 2.96
N ALA A 643 -44.57 -10.73 3.94
CA ALA A 643 -43.28 -10.63 4.63
C ALA A 643 -43.02 -11.84 5.54
N ALA A 644 -42.04 -12.68 5.18
CA ALA A 644 -41.45 -13.62 6.12
C ALA A 644 -40.53 -12.87 7.07
N ALA A 645 -40.82 -12.92 8.37
CA ALA A 645 -40.03 -12.24 9.39
C ALA A 645 -38.62 -12.84 9.46
N SER A 646 -37.62 -12.08 8.99
CA SER A 646 -36.21 -12.44 9.08
C SER A 646 -35.72 -12.36 10.52
N THR A 647 -35.32 -13.50 11.10
CA THR A 647 -34.49 -13.54 12.30
C THR A 647 -33.20 -12.77 12.02
N PRO A 648 -32.82 -11.75 12.81
CA PRO A 648 -31.67 -10.93 12.48
C PRO A 648 -30.37 -11.71 12.73
N SER A 649 -29.67 -12.06 11.64
CA SER A 649 -28.23 -12.31 11.73
C SER A 649 -27.59 -11.05 12.31
N ILE A 650 -26.85 -11.17 13.40
CA ILE A 650 -26.23 -10.03 14.10
C ILE A 650 -25.04 -9.51 13.27
N SER A 651 -25.35 -8.74 12.23
CA SER A 651 -24.37 -8.02 11.43
C SER A 651 -23.60 -7.06 12.35
N THR A 652 -22.26 -7.09 12.30
CA THR A 652 -21.43 -6.21 13.12
C THR A 652 -21.82 -4.74 12.90
N PRO A 653 -22.24 -3.99 13.94
CA PRO A 653 -22.68 -2.62 13.77
C PRO A 653 -21.48 -1.72 13.47
N ILE A 654 -21.43 -1.12 12.28
CA ILE A 654 -20.31 -0.27 11.83
C ILE A 654 -20.58 1.19 12.21
N TYR A 655 -19.76 1.74 13.10
CA TYR A 655 -19.83 3.15 13.50
C TYR A 655 -18.67 3.95 12.90
N VAL A 656 -18.98 5.02 12.16
CA VAL A 656 -17.97 5.90 11.52
C VAL A 656 -17.43 7.00 12.44
N ALA A 657 -18.13 7.31 13.53
CA ALA A 657 -17.74 8.24 14.60
C ALA A 657 -18.48 7.87 15.90
N LEU A 658 -17.95 8.27 17.07
CA LEU A 658 -18.60 8.16 18.38
C LEU A 658 -19.69 9.24 18.58
N ALA A 659 -20.52 9.09 19.62
CA ALA A 659 -21.54 10.08 19.96
C ALA A 659 -20.89 11.38 20.48
N LYS A 660 -21.57 12.53 20.35
CA LYS A 660 -21.06 13.79 20.93
C LYS A 660 -21.21 13.71 22.46
N ALA A 661 -20.09 13.89 23.16
CA ALA A 661 -19.99 13.94 24.62
C ALA A 661 -19.21 15.22 24.98
N TYR A 662 -19.63 15.90 26.04
CA TYR A 662 -19.12 17.22 26.43
C TYR A 662 -18.48 17.22 27.81
N THR A 663 -18.95 16.36 28.72
CA THR A 663 -18.44 16.16 30.09
C THR A 663 -17.74 14.81 30.26
N VAL A 664 -17.01 14.61 31.36
CA VAL A 664 -16.48 13.28 31.72
C VAL A 664 -17.62 12.31 32.01
N ALA A 665 -18.70 12.76 32.64
CA ALA A 665 -19.91 11.96 32.89
C ALA A 665 -20.53 11.43 31.58
N ASP A 666 -20.65 12.27 30.54
CA ASP A 666 -21.12 11.82 29.22
C ASP A 666 -20.21 10.72 28.63
N THR A 667 -18.89 10.83 28.82
CA THR A 667 -17.96 9.80 28.33
C THR A 667 -18.03 8.51 29.13
N TRP A 668 -18.30 8.57 30.44
CA TRP A 668 -18.50 7.36 31.26
C TRP A 668 -19.84 6.69 30.95
N ARG A 669 -20.91 7.48 30.77
CA ARG A 669 -22.22 6.99 30.32
C ARG A 669 -22.11 6.30 28.96
N GLU A 670 -21.40 6.89 28.00
CA GLU A 670 -21.14 6.23 26.70
C GLU A 670 -20.45 4.87 26.85
N TRP A 671 -19.55 4.73 27.84
CA TRP A 671 -18.88 3.45 28.11
C TRP A 671 -19.80 2.40 28.74
N LYS A 672 -20.54 2.74 29.80
CA LYS A 672 -21.36 1.82 30.60
C LYS A 672 -22.77 1.56 30.07
N GLU A 673 -23.48 2.61 29.65
CA GLU A 673 -24.91 2.58 29.32
C GLU A 673 -25.16 2.79 27.83
N GLY A 674 -24.27 3.54 27.17
CA GLY A 674 -24.45 4.04 25.81
C GLY A 674 -24.83 5.52 25.77
N LEU A 675 -24.81 6.12 24.58
CA LEU A 675 -25.09 7.56 24.42
C LEU A 675 -25.71 7.86 23.04
N GLY A 676 -26.80 8.62 23.03
CA GLY A 676 -27.47 9.06 21.81
C GLY A 676 -28.13 7.93 21.02
N GLY A 677 -28.84 7.03 21.70
CA GLY A 677 -29.55 5.89 21.07
C GLY A 677 -28.64 4.75 20.61
N ARG A 678 -27.40 4.69 21.12
CA ARG A 678 -26.40 3.66 20.79
C ARG A 678 -26.09 2.81 22.02
N PRO A 679 -25.75 1.52 21.85
CA PRO A 679 -25.37 0.65 22.96
C PRO A 679 -24.07 1.11 23.63
N ALA A 680 -23.86 0.62 24.86
CA ALA A 680 -22.65 0.81 25.63
C ALA A 680 -21.39 0.40 24.85
N ILE A 681 -20.35 1.25 24.87
CA ILE A 681 -19.09 0.95 24.18
C ILE A 681 -18.37 -0.24 24.82
N GLN A 682 -18.57 -0.49 26.12
CA GLN A 682 -18.09 -1.70 26.77
C GLN A 682 -18.63 -2.96 26.08
N SER A 683 -19.95 -3.07 25.88
CA SER A 683 -20.57 -4.20 25.18
C SER A 683 -20.12 -4.30 23.72
N LEU A 684 -19.88 -3.16 23.04
CA LEU A 684 -19.31 -3.18 21.69
C LEU A 684 -17.88 -3.78 21.66
N GLU A 685 -17.04 -3.46 22.64
CA GLU A 685 -15.70 -4.06 22.79
C GLU A 685 -15.77 -5.55 23.10
N GLU A 686 -16.66 -5.96 24.01
CA GLU A 686 -16.78 -7.34 24.47
C GLU A 686 -17.32 -8.27 23.36
N THR A 687 -18.32 -7.83 22.59
CA THR A 687 -18.96 -8.67 21.56
C THR A 687 -18.23 -8.64 20.20
N TRP A 688 -17.66 -7.51 19.78
CA TRP A 688 -17.06 -7.37 18.44
C TRP A 688 -15.59 -6.90 18.43
N GLY A 689 -14.99 -6.62 19.59
CA GLY A 689 -13.59 -6.19 19.67
C GLY A 689 -13.34 -4.94 18.83
N SER A 690 -12.40 -5.01 17.87
CA SER A 690 -12.06 -3.86 17.01
C SER A 690 -12.92 -3.68 15.75
N SER A 691 -13.77 -4.65 15.38
CA SER A 691 -14.42 -4.70 14.07
C SER A 691 -15.56 -3.70 13.89
N TRP A 692 -16.23 -3.26 14.96
CA TRP A 692 -17.30 -2.25 14.91
C TRP A 692 -16.81 -0.83 14.55
N ARG A 693 -15.49 -0.58 14.56
CA ARG A 693 -14.87 0.73 14.29
C ARG A 693 -13.77 0.70 13.20
N PRO A 694 -14.09 0.33 11.94
CA PRO A 694 -13.08 0.22 10.89
C PRO A 694 -12.43 1.57 10.51
N GLY A 695 -13.17 2.68 10.63
CA GLY A 695 -12.72 4.01 10.20
C GLY A 695 -11.64 4.65 11.10
N ASN A 696 -10.70 5.38 10.49
CA ASN A 696 -9.63 6.06 11.25
C ASN A 696 -10.18 7.14 12.22
N ALA A 697 -11.26 7.84 11.85
CA ALA A 697 -11.86 8.89 12.68
C ALA A 697 -12.42 8.34 14.01
N VAL A 698 -13.28 7.31 13.95
CA VAL A 698 -13.81 6.61 15.13
C VAL A 698 -12.68 5.97 15.96
N ARG A 699 -11.64 5.39 15.34
CA ARG A 699 -10.49 4.83 16.07
C ARG A 699 -9.73 5.90 16.85
N VAL A 700 -9.50 7.08 16.28
CA VAL A 700 -8.87 8.20 16.99
C VAL A 700 -9.75 8.72 18.13
N GLN A 701 -11.07 8.80 17.94
CA GLN A 701 -12.01 9.20 18.99
C GLN A 701 -12.04 8.18 20.14
N PHE A 702 -12.14 6.89 19.82
CA PHE A 702 -12.06 5.77 20.77
C PHE A 702 -10.75 5.81 21.58
N CYS A 703 -9.59 5.90 20.92
CA CYS A 703 -8.30 5.98 21.61
C CYS A 703 -8.11 7.24 22.46
N ARG A 704 -8.89 8.31 22.23
CA ARG A 704 -8.92 9.49 23.11
C ARG A 704 -9.82 9.26 24.33
N ARG A 705 -11.05 8.76 24.13
CA ARG A 705 -11.97 8.50 25.25
C ARG A 705 -11.52 7.37 26.15
N LYS A 706 -10.85 6.34 25.60
CA LYS A 706 -10.23 5.28 26.38
C LYS A 706 -9.25 5.77 27.44
N VAL A 707 -8.55 6.89 27.22
CA VAL A 707 -7.67 7.48 28.25
C VAL A 707 -8.45 8.02 29.46
N ILE A 708 -9.70 8.42 29.26
CA ILE A 708 -10.62 8.83 30.34
C ILE A 708 -11.21 7.58 31.01
N TRP A 709 -11.71 6.61 30.23
CA TRP A 709 -12.26 5.35 30.75
C TRP A 709 -11.24 4.58 31.61
N ASP A 710 -10.03 4.35 31.07
CA ASP A 710 -8.91 3.71 31.79
C ASP A 710 -8.56 4.46 33.09
N ALA A 711 -8.73 5.79 33.11
CA ALA A 711 -8.43 6.62 34.28
C ALA A 711 -9.54 6.58 35.35
N ILE A 712 -10.81 6.45 34.96
CA ILE A 712 -11.93 6.19 35.88
C ILE A 712 -11.76 4.78 36.47
N GLN A 713 -11.60 3.77 35.61
CA GLN A 713 -11.38 2.39 36.05
C GLN A 713 -10.17 2.24 36.98
N GLY A 714 -9.08 2.97 36.72
CA GLY A 714 -7.90 2.99 37.60
C GLY A 714 -8.13 3.64 38.96
N ARG A 715 -9.05 4.61 39.08
CA ARG A 715 -9.45 5.21 40.36
C ARG A 715 -10.43 4.33 41.13
N VAL A 716 -11.38 3.70 40.43
CA VAL A 716 -12.32 2.73 41.01
C VAL A 716 -11.58 1.51 41.55
N ALA A 717 -10.60 0.98 40.80
CA ALA A 717 -9.70 -0.07 41.29
C ALA A 717 -8.79 0.37 42.46
N GLY A 718 -8.68 1.68 42.70
CA GLY A 718 -8.02 2.28 43.86
C GLY A 718 -8.93 2.55 45.07
N GLY A 719 -10.22 2.19 44.99
CA GLY A 719 -11.17 2.30 46.10
C GLY A 719 -12.15 3.48 46.05
N ALA A 720 -12.14 4.30 44.99
CA ALA A 720 -13.16 5.35 44.80
C ALA A 720 -14.46 4.77 44.19
N SER A 721 -15.61 5.41 44.46
CA SER A 721 -16.85 5.14 43.70
C SER A 721 -16.74 5.62 42.25
N GLU A 722 -17.64 5.17 41.38
CA GLU A 722 -17.65 5.62 39.98
C GLU A 722 -17.99 7.11 39.87
N GLU A 723 -18.91 7.59 40.72
CA GLU A 723 -19.34 8.98 40.85
C GLU A 723 -18.19 9.88 41.30
N GLU A 724 -17.44 9.49 42.34
CA GLU A 724 -16.27 10.22 42.81
C GLU A 724 -15.17 10.26 41.73
N ALA A 725 -14.87 9.12 41.10
CA ALA A 725 -13.84 9.05 40.06
C ALA A 725 -14.19 9.92 38.82
N VAL A 726 -15.47 10.01 38.47
CA VAL A 726 -15.97 10.93 37.43
C VAL A 726 -15.86 12.39 37.90
N ALA A 727 -16.29 12.71 39.12
CA ALA A 727 -16.24 14.06 39.67
C ALA A 727 -14.80 14.60 39.79
N GLU A 728 -13.85 13.77 40.24
CA GLU A 728 -12.42 14.13 40.32
C GLU A 728 -11.82 14.44 38.94
N LEU A 729 -12.15 13.65 37.92
CA LEU A 729 -11.67 13.89 36.56
C LEU A 729 -12.33 15.12 35.92
N GLU A 730 -13.58 15.40 36.24
CA GLU A 730 -14.29 16.62 35.82
C GLU A 730 -13.72 17.87 36.52
N LEU A 731 -13.34 17.77 37.80
CA LEU A 731 -12.61 18.81 38.53
C LEU A 731 -11.22 19.04 37.92
N LEU A 732 -10.48 17.97 37.57
CA LEU A 732 -9.20 18.05 36.86
C LEU A 732 -9.34 18.66 35.44
N ARG A 733 -10.48 18.43 34.77
CA ARG A 733 -10.82 19.07 33.50
C ARG A 733 -10.88 20.58 33.67
N ALA A 734 -11.45 21.05 34.78
CA ALA A 734 -11.60 22.46 35.16
C ALA A 734 -12.15 23.31 33.99
N GLY A 735 -13.31 22.90 33.45
CA GLY A 735 -14.00 23.57 32.34
C GLY A 735 -13.36 23.41 30.95
N ARG A 736 -12.10 22.95 30.83
CA ARG A 736 -11.37 22.84 29.55
C ARG A 736 -11.86 21.67 28.69
N SER A 737 -11.57 21.66 27.39
CA SER A 737 -12.04 20.56 26.51
C SER A 737 -11.54 19.17 26.95
N LEU A 738 -12.35 18.12 26.69
CA LEU A 738 -11.99 16.72 26.98
C LEU A 738 -10.65 16.30 26.34
N ASN A 739 -10.29 16.85 25.17
CA ASN A 739 -8.97 16.61 24.58
C ASN A 739 -7.82 17.11 25.48
N ARG A 740 -7.98 18.28 26.13
CA ARG A 740 -6.98 18.85 27.03
C ARG A 740 -6.88 18.09 28.35
N LEU A 741 -7.98 17.46 28.81
CA LEU A 741 -7.94 16.48 29.90
C LEU A 741 -7.13 15.24 29.51
N VAL A 742 -7.41 14.65 28.33
CA VAL A 742 -6.66 13.48 27.81
C VAL A 742 -5.16 13.74 27.72
N ASP A 743 -4.76 14.93 27.25
CA ASP A 743 -3.34 15.29 27.17
C ASP A 743 -2.71 15.48 28.56
N ASN A 744 -3.44 16.05 29.53
CA ASN A 744 -2.97 16.15 30.92
C ASN A 744 -2.80 14.78 31.59
N LEU A 745 -3.75 13.86 31.40
CA LEU A 745 -3.68 12.48 31.92
C LEU A 745 -2.47 11.73 31.35
N LYS A 746 -2.19 11.87 30.05
CA LYS A 746 -0.98 11.30 29.41
C LYS A 746 0.31 11.89 29.98
N GLN A 747 0.37 13.21 30.17
CA GLN A 747 1.54 13.87 30.77
C GLN A 747 1.79 13.38 32.20
N ARG A 748 0.74 13.30 33.04
CA ARG A 748 0.84 12.76 34.41
C ARG A 748 1.37 11.32 34.44
N ARG A 749 0.87 10.45 33.55
CA ARG A 749 1.31 9.04 33.44
C ARG A 749 2.80 8.92 33.06
N GLN A 750 3.30 9.81 32.18
CA GLN A 750 4.72 9.85 31.82
C GLN A 750 5.62 10.37 32.96
N HIS A 751 5.14 11.32 33.77
CA HIS A 751 5.90 11.83 34.92
C HIS A 751 5.96 10.79 36.05
N GLY A 752 4.87 10.07 36.33
CA GLY A 752 4.86 8.96 37.30
C GLY A 752 5.82 7.83 36.91
N GLN A 753 5.87 7.45 35.64
CA GLN A 753 6.84 6.46 35.14
C GLN A 753 8.30 6.92 35.25
N ARG A 754 8.57 8.23 35.11
CA ARG A 754 9.91 8.79 35.32
C ARG A 754 10.31 8.81 36.79
N ALA A 755 9.40 9.19 37.69
CA ALA A 755 9.64 9.21 39.14
C ALA A 755 9.98 7.82 39.70
N CYS A 756 9.29 6.75 39.27
CA CYS A 756 9.65 5.37 39.63
C CYS A 756 10.99 4.88 39.07
N SER A 757 11.58 5.58 38.08
CA SER A 757 12.87 5.21 37.49
C SER A 757 14.08 5.97 38.06
N SER A 758 13.86 6.85 39.05
CA SER A 758 14.88 7.75 39.60
C SER A 758 15.10 7.59 41.11
N THR A 759 15.17 6.35 41.60
CA THR A 759 15.64 6.03 42.96
C THR A 759 17.06 5.46 42.89
N PRO A 760 18.06 6.00 43.63
CA PRO A 760 19.44 5.49 43.57
C PRO A 760 19.57 4.07 44.14
N ALA A 761 20.42 3.25 43.53
CA ALA A 761 20.63 1.87 43.96
C ALA A 761 21.46 1.78 45.26
N GLY A 762 20.82 1.35 46.35
CA GLY A 762 21.47 0.83 47.56
C GLY A 762 21.75 -0.68 47.44
N ARG A 763 22.87 -1.14 48.02
CA ARG A 763 23.37 -2.53 47.90
C ARG A 763 22.49 -3.54 48.65
N GLY A 764 22.33 -4.76 48.11
CA GLY A 764 22.12 -5.96 48.96
C GLY A 764 21.20 -7.07 48.42
N GLN A 765 21.81 -8.18 48.00
CA GLN A 765 21.33 -9.59 48.06
C GLN A 765 20.07 -10.04 47.27
N GLY A 766 20.09 -11.32 46.85
CA GLY A 766 18.88 -12.15 46.77
C GLY A 766 18.15 -12.35 45.43
N ARG A 767 18.83 -12.66 44.31
CA ARG A 767 18.12 -13.02 43.05
C ARG A 767 17.82 -14.53 42.93
N ALA A 768 16.84 -15.01 43.69
CA ALA A 768 16.28 -16.35 43.50
C ALA A 768 15.50 -16.43 42.18
N ARG A 769 15.86 -17.37 41.30
CA ARG A 769 15.06 -17.73 40.12
C ARG A 769 13.99 -18.74 40.52
N ARG A 770 12.74 -18.55 40.09
CA ARG A 770 11.77 -19.65 39.97
C ARG A 770 11.02 -19.57 38.65
N PHE A 771 11.45 -20.42 37.72
CA PHE A 771 10.73 -20.76 36.49
C PHE A 771 10.02 -22.09 36.74
N GLN A 772 8.69 -22.14 36.61
CA GLN A 772 7.87 -23.35 36.49
C GLN A 772 6.54 -22.94 35.83
N LEU A 773 5.84 -23.73 35.03
CA LEU A 773 6.17 -24.94 34.23
C LEU A 773 5.03 -25.14 33.20
N PHE A 774 5.17 -26.12 32.30
CA PHE A 774 4.26 -26.63 31.25
C PHE A 774 4.80 -26.36 29.83
N GLY A 775 5.09 -27.37 29.00
CA GLY A 775 5.18 -28.82 29.25
C GLY A 775 5.38 -29.55 27.93
N ARG A 776 6.46 -30.34 27.78
CA ARG A 776 6.67 -31.21 26.62
C ARG A 776 7.08 -32.60 27.07
N ARG A 777 6.34 -33.62 26.58
CA ARG A 777 6.74 -35.03 26.61
C ARG A 777 7.89 -35.28 25.64
N GLY A 778 8.77 -36.23 25.95
CA GLY A 778 9.59 -36.91 24.96
C GLY A 778 10.96 -37.39 25.44
N GLY A 779 11.22 -38.70 25.30
CA GLY A 779 12.57 -39.24 25.09
C GLY A 779 13.36 -39.74 26.30
N LEU A 780 13.37 -41.06 26.51
CA LEU A 780 14.45 -41.77 27.22
C LEU A 780 15.61 -42.06 26.25
N GLN A 781 16.85 -41.91 26.71
CA GLN A 781 18.06 -42.76 26.51
C GLN A 781 19.31 -41.94 26.86
N ARG A 782 19.97 -42.20 28.01
CA ARG A 782 21.05 -43.19 28.30
C ARG A 782 22.47 -42.68 27.99
N HIS A 783 23.33 -42.75 29.00
CA HIS A 783 24.75 -42.36 29.00
C HIS A 783 25.70 -43.47 28.50
N ALA A 784 26.81 -43.06 27.87
CA ALA A 784 28.22 -43.44 28.11
C ALA A 784 29.06 -42.59 27.11
N VAL A 785 30.10 -41.80 27.42
CA VAL A 785 31.22 -41.80 28.39
C VAL A 785 32.35 -42.79 28.06
N ALA A 786 33.50 -42.21 27.67
CA ALA A 786 34.86 -42.75 27.60
C ALA A 786 35.09 -43.96 26.68
N THR A 787 35.94 -43.83 25.65
CA THR A 787 37.37 -43.51 25.81
C THR A 787 37.90 -42.50 24.81
#